data_AF-A0A927ZPM2-F1
#
_entry.id   AF-A0A927ZPM2-F1
#
_cell.length_a   1.000
_cell.length_b   1.000
_cell.length_c   1.000
_cell.angle_alpha   90.00
_cell.angle_beta   90.00
_cell.angle_gamma   90.00
#
_symmetry.space_group_name_H-M   'P 1'
#
loop_
_entity.id
_entity.type
_entity.pdbx_description
1 polymer ?
#
loop_
_entity_poly.entity_id
_entity_poly.type
_entity_poly.pdbx_seq_one_letter_code
_entity_poly.pdbx_strand_id
1 'polypeptide(L)'
;MKKILSAIMALALIMSTAAASTTTAFAGTSDSTELKNAIAAVKKVIEIPEKLSEFSYYYDEENESGSLVHMNWSDKEQSSYVSAAVTDKGVITSYYCHVPEFEGTGLAKITKTQAEKYASEYLTKLTYTPQGTFKLDDSVGSDYGQDYYFTYTMYVNGIPCDFANVRMGINKYAGKLSSYSYRSDVKDTAAAEYPSKDKVLTKEEAEKIYLSELGPELKYLSYYDYSKKSLKVFAAYGTDGVNRAIDAATGKIVKLYDDIIIYRDMGAKQEEAKSTSNAAGAEIKYTEEELKEIERAQNLMDKNEADKTAKNLISSIGSQTLKSVSLREDWGPNQDYVWQLNYEKHYVTLDAKTGNLISYYTSQDNDSKRDIGLEKAKNTAEGFLDKVCADKKQQIVWTNENTIDSKYGNYDFTYTRQENGISFVDNSISVSVNKASGEVVSYSKTWYNNATFPKLDGAIDKAKSFRIADELGNYDLIYKKDSEGKIALVYDFKKDNTYIIDAFKGIRLDYTGEAYKEANGAEYTDISGNWAEKIITELKNNGYYLEGDKFAPKAATTQIEFFKYLYSPEQSYYRDNDDFYKMLLANNVITKEEINPNAKVTRQEAAKFISRYLGVGKLAKESSIFKNMYTDKVEPSYLGYASAAYALGIMKGDAKGRFNGTGTLTHAETAVVIYNTLNNK
;
A
#
# COMPACT_ATOMS: atom_id res chain seq x y z
N MET A 1 2.98 -7.26 26.26
CA MET A 1 3.03 -7.48 24.80
C MET A 1 3.48 -6.25 23.99
N LYS A 2 3.10 -5.00 24.34
CA LYS A 2 3.59 -3.79 23.64
C LYS A 2 5.12 -3.56 23.72
N LYS A 3 5.79 -3.95 24.82
CA LYS A 3 7.25 -3.78 24.98
C LYS A 3 8.11 -4.81 24.21
N ILE A 4 7.53 -5.90 23.72
CA ILE A 4 8.27 -6.95 22.99
C ILE A 4 8.22 -6.70 21.47
N LEU A 5 7.19 -6.00 20.96
CA LEU A 5 7.11 -5.59 19.55
C LEU A 5 8.09 -4.47 19.17
N SER A 6 8.35 -3.51 20.08
CA SER A 6 9.33 -2.44 19.82
C SER A 6 10.77 -2.94 19.73
N ALA A 7 11.10 -4.06 20.39
CA ALA A 7 12.43 -4.65 20.32
C ALA A 7 12.69 -5.41 18.99
N ILE A 8 11.65 -5.98 18.38
CA ILE A 8 11.78 -6.73 17.12
C ILE A 8 11.89 -5.79 15.91
N MET A 9 11.29 -4.58 15.98
CA MET A 9 11.46 -3.56 14.94
C MET A 9 12.84 -2.87 15.00
N ALA A 10 13.43 -2.75 16.20
CA ALA A 10 14.80 -2.25 16.37
C ALA A 10 15.87 -3.26 15.87
N LEU A 11 15.58 -4.57 15.88
CA LEU A 11 16.51 -5.59 15.41
C LEU A 11 16.58 -5.74 13.87
N ALA A 12 15.57 -5.29 13.13
CA ALA A 12 15.55 -5.37 11.66
C ALA A 12 16.51 -4.36 10.98
N LEU A 13 16.90 -3.31 11.69
CA LEU A 13 17.95 -2.36 11.26
C LEU A 13 19.38 -2.82 11.62
N ILE A 14 19.54 -3.98 12.28
CA ILE A 14 20.83 -4.42 12.84
C ILE A 14 21.44 -5.63 12.09
N MET A 15 20.76 -6.25 11.11
CA MET A 15 21.31 -7.42 10.40
C MET A 15 22.21 -7.14 9.18
N SER A 16 22.84 -5.97 9.08
CA SER A 16 23.97 -5.75 8.15
C SER A 16 25.31 -5.40 8.83
N THR A 17 25.39 -5.37 10.16
CA THR A 17 26.62 -4.96 10.88
C THR A 17 27.15 -5.97 11.89
N ALA A 18 27.00 -7.26 11.61
CA ALA A 18 27.62 -8.33 12.40
C ALA A 18 28.69 -9.10 11.59
N ALA A 19 29.63 -8.39 10.98
CA ALA A 19 30.90 -8.96 10.51
C ALA A 19 31.96 -7.88 10.24
N ALA A 20 32.35 -7.11 11.26
CA ALA A 20 33.66 -6.42 11.30
C ALA A 20 33.97 -5.94 12.72
N SER A 21 34.13 -6.87 13.66
CA SER A 21 34.87 -6.57 14.90
C SER A 21 36.36 -6.55 14.59
N THR A 22 36.80 -5.48 13.96
CA THR A 22 38.18 -4.97 14.03
C THR A 22 38.05 -3.46 14.06
N THR A 23 38.44 -2.86 15.18
CA THR A 23 38.73 -1.44 15.29
C THR A 23 39.75 -1.05 14.23
N THR A 24 39.31 -0.63 13.05
CA THR A 24 40.16 0.10 12.10
C THR A 24 40.10 1.56 12.48
N ALA A 25 41.21 2.01 13.06
CA ALA A 25 41.49 3.40 13.34
C ALA A 25 41.31 4.26 12.08
N PHE A 26 40.63 5.39 12.28
CA PHE A 26 40.73 6.65 11.54
C PHE A 26 41.70 6.68 10.33
N ALA A 27 41.15 6.68 9.12
CA ALA A 27 41.57 7.60 8.07
C ALA A 27 40.66 8.85 8.21
N GLY A 28 41.01 10.11 7.94
CA GLY A 28 42.21 10.69 7.35
C GLY A 28 41.86 12.07 6.76
N THR A 29 41.42 13.02 7.59
CA THR A 29 41.33 14.48 7.35
C THR A 29 40.25 15.09 6.40
N SER A 30 39.75 14.41 5.37
CA SER A 30 38.59 14.89 4.56
C SER A 30 37.25 14.76 5.30
N ASP A 31 37.04 13.59 5.91
CA ASP A 31 35.74 13.14 6.45
C ASP A 31 35.24 13.99 7.62
N SER A 32 36.16 14.58 8.40
CA SER A 32 35.78 15.41 9.54
C SER A 32 35.18 16.76 9.15
N THR A 33 35.55 17.31 7.99
CA THR A 33 35.04 18.60 7.51
C THR A 33 33.68 18.40 6.84
N GLU A 34 33.54 17.35 6.03
CA GLU A 34 32.27 16.97 5.41
C GLU A 34 31.20 16.65 6.46
N LEU A 35 31.55 15.85 7.48
CA LEU A 35 30.64 15.58 8.60
C LEU A 35 30.25 16.86 9.36
N LYS A 36 31.21 17.77 9.63
CA LYS A 36 30.90 19.06 10.28
C LYS A 36 29.94 19.90 9.44
N ASN A 37 30.15 19.95 8.12
CA ASN A 37 29.29 20.67 7.20
C ASN A 37 27.89 20.03 7.12
N ALA A 38 27.80 18.70 7.09
CA ALA A 38 26.53 17.97 7.11
C ALA A 38 25.74 18.23 8.39
N ILE A 39 26.40 18.15 9.56
CA ILE A 39 25.79 18.49 10.86
C ILE A 39 25.29 19.94 10.86
N ALA A 40 26.10 20.88 10.34
CA ALA A 40 25.74 22.28 10.27
C ALA A 40 24.55 22.53 9.33
N ALA A 41 24.49 21.83 8.18
CA ALA A 41 23.38 21.92 7.24
C ALA A 41 22.05 21.52 7.89
N VAL A 42 22.04 20.38 8.62
CA VAL A 42 20.85 19.92 9.37
C VAL A 42 20.48 20.93 10.45
N LYS A 43 21.42 21.31 11.32
CA LYS A 43 21.15 22.20 12.47
C LYS A 43 20.75 23.62 12.10
N LYS A 44 21.07 24.08 10.88
CA LYS A 44 20.62 25.38 10.36
C LYS A 44 19.12 25.42 10.10
N VAL A 45 18.51 24.28 9.81
CA VAL A 45 17.09 24.18 9.42
C VAL A 45 16.25 23.49 10.50
N ILE A 46 16.85 22.54 11.21
CA ILE A 46 16.15 21.63 12.12
C ILE A 46 16.80 21.68 13.51
N GLU A 47 15.98 21.91 14.51
CA GLU A 47 16.40 21.83 15.92
C GLU A 47 16.45 20.36 16.36
N ILE A 48 17.63 19.92 16.82
CA ILE A 48 17.82 18.57 17.38
C ILE A 48 17.61 18.66 18.90
N PRO A 49 16.65 17.92 19.48
CA PRO A 49 16.40 17.96 20.92
C PRO A 49 17.64 17.58 21.74
N GLU A 50 17.95 18.33 22.80
CA GLU A 50 19.14 18.09 23.64
C GLU A 50 19.16 16.70 24.30
N LYS A 51 17.97 16.10 24.52
CA LYS A 51 17.82 14.74 25.05
C LYS A 51 18.43 13.65 24.15
N LEU A 52 18.64 13.94 22.85
CA LEU A 52 19.23 13.02 21.88
C LEU A 52 20.76 13.14 21.91
N SER A 53 21.37 12.62 22.99
CA SER A 53 22.80 12.78 23.27
C SER A 53 23.71 11.80 22.55
N GLU A 54 23.19 10.64 22.12
CA GLU A 54 23.96 9.63 21.40
C GLU A 54 24.01 10.00 19.91
N PHE A 55 25.18 9.87 19.28
CA PHE A 55 25.40 10.24 17.88
C PHE A 55 26.20 9.18 17.14
N SER A 56 25.74 8.83 15.95
CA SER A 56 26.43 7.92 15.03
C SER A 56 26.28 8.42 13.58
N TYR A 57 27.23 8.07 12.72
CA TYR A 57 27.16 8.39 11.30
C TYR A 57 27.84 7.32 10.44
N TYR A 58 27.51 7.28 9.16
CA TYR A 58 28.22 6.54 8.13
C TYR A 58 28.18 7.29 6.80
N TYR A 59 29.02 6.87 5.85
CA TYR A 59 29.13 7.45 4.53
C TYR A 59 28.76 6.43 3.47
N ASP A 60 28.07 6.87 2.43
CA ASP A 60 27.85 6.08 1.22
C ASP A 60 28.41 6.85 0.01
N GLU A 61 29.07 6.13 -0.89
CA GLU A 61 29.68 6.68 -2.09
C GLU A 61 29.19 5.90 -3.31
N GLU A 62 28.25 6.47 -4.04
CA GLU A 62 27.82 5.94 -5.33
C GLU A 62 28.52 6.67 -6.46
N ASN A 63 29.20 5.92 -7.33
CA ASN A 63 30.03 6.43 -8.43
C ASN A 63 29.33 7.46 -9.35
N GLU A 64 27.99 7.51 -9.39
CA GLU A 64 27.21 8.39 -10.27
C GLU A 64 26.23 9.34 -9.55
N SER A 65 25.89 9.09 -8.28
CA SER A 65 24.88 9.85 -7.50
C SER A 65 25.52 10.83 -6.49
N GLY A 66 26.85 10.79 -6.36
CA GLY A 66 27.60 11.56 -5.37
C GLY A 66 27.64 10.88 -4.01
N SER A 67 28.24 11.55 -3.03
CA SER A 67 28.39 11.02 -1.69
C SER A 67 27.32 11.52 -0.71
N LEU A 68 26.93 10.64 0.20
CA LEU A 68 25.93 10.88 1.23
C LEU A 68 26.49 10.63 2.63
N VAL A 69 26.32 11.63 3.50
CA VAL A 69 26.59 11.50 4.94
C VAL A 69 25.27 11.19 5.64
N HIS A 70 25.16 9.98 6.19
CA HIS A 70 24.03 9.55 6.99
C HIS A 70 24.32 9.75 8.48
N MET A 71 23.42 10.43 9.18
CA MET A 71 23.57 10.79 10.59
C MET A 71 22.37 10.31 11.40
N ASN A 72 22.62 9.89 12.63
CA ASN A 72 21.60 9.50 13.58
C ASN A 72 21.92 10.08 14.97
N TRP A 73 20.94 10.75 15.57
CA TRP A 73 20.93 11.20 16.96
C TRP A 73 19.88 10.40 17.73
N SER A 74 20.19 9.86 18.90
CA SER A 74 19.21 9.15 19.72
C SER A 74 19.35 9.45 21.21
N ASP A 75 18.32 9.13 21.98
CA ASP A 75 18.46 9.01 23.42
C ASP A 75 19.19 7.70 23.78
N LYS A 76 19.55 7.55 25.06
CA LYS A 76 20.26 6.37 25.57
C LYS A 76 19.43 5.10 25.52
N GLU A 77 18.11 5.23 25.60
CA GLU A 77 17.17 4.09 25.58
C GLU A 77 16.79 3.67 24.15
N GLN A 78 17.23 4.44 23.13
CA GLN A 78 16.82 4.30 21.73
C GLN A 78 15.30 4.36 21.54
N SER A 79 14.61 5.07 22.43
CA SER A 79 13.17 5.31 22.37
C SER A 79 12.83 6.52 21.50
N SER A 80 13.79 7.43 21.32
CA SER A 80 13.67 8.64 20.51
C SER A 80 14.87 8.79 19.61
N TYR A 81 14.68 9.18 18.37
CA TYR A 81 15.78 9.41 17.44
C TYR A 81 15.44 10.38 16.32
N VAL A 82 16.48 10.97 15.76
CA VAL A 82 16.47 11.76 14.54
C VAL A 82 17.50 11.18 13.59
N SER A 83 17.12 10.93 12.35
CA SER A 83 18.04 10.58 11.28
C SER A 83 18.00 11.61 10.16
N ALA A 84 19.12 11.81 9.48
CA ALA A 84 19.22 12.67 8.31
C ALA A 84 20.30 12.18 7.35
N ALA A 85 20.09 12.38 6.05
CA ALA A 85 21.12 12.20 5.03
C ALA A 85 21.39 13.52 4.30
N VAL A 86 22.66 13.81 4.03
CA VAL A 86 23.10 15.07 3.43
C VAL A 86 24.14 14.79 2.34
N THR A 87 24.01 15.47 1.20
CA THR A 87 25.01 15.40 0.12
C THR A 87 26.28 16.16 0.46
N ASP A 88 27.36 15.91 -0.28
CA ASP A 88 28.60 16.70 -0.29
C ASP A 88 28.40 18.23 -0.42
N LYS A 89 27.37 18.64 -1.17
CA LYS A 89 26.94 20.04 -1.37
C LYS A 89 26.11 20.62 -0.23
N GLY A 90 25.88 19.85 0.84
CA GLY A 90 25.10 20.27 2.01
C GLY A 90 23.59 20.25 1.80
N VAL A 91 23.08 19.53 0.79
CA VAL A 91 21.64 19.38 0.54
C VAL A 91 21.11 18.23 1.38
N ILE A 92 20.07 18.47 2.17
CA ILE A 92 19.41 17.41 2.96
C ILE A 92 18.51 16.62 2.01
N THR A 93 18.72 15.30 1.92
CA THR A 93 17.96 14.40 1.04
C THR A 93 16.94 13.56 1.79
N SER A 94 17.19 13.27 3.06
CA SER A 94 16.22 12.63 3.94
C SER A 94 16.34 13.16 5.35
N TYR A 95 15.21 13.18 6.04
CA TYR A 95 15.12 13.44 7.46
C TYR A 95 13.95 12.67 8.06
N TYR A 96 14.16 12.14 9.25
CA TYR A 96 13.10 11.49 10.02
C TYR A 96 13.30 11.78 11.50
N CYS A 97 12.20 12.00 12.22
CA CYS A 97 12.19 12.28 13.64
C CYS A 97 11.08 11.48 14.31
N HIS A 98 11.48 10.67 15.28
CA HIS A 98 10.57 9.97 16.16
C HIS A 98 10.88 10.37 17.60
N VAL A 99 9.91 11.04 18.22
CA VAL A 99 9.97 11.45 19.61
C VAL A 99 8.56 11.29 20.23
N PRO A 100 8.45 11.00 21.54
CA PRO A 100 7.15 10.83 22.21
C PRO A 100 6.19 12.02 22.02
N GLU A 101 6.71 13.23 21.85
CA GLU A 101 5.90 14.43 21.61
C GLU A 101 5.12 14.38 20.27
N PHE A 102 5.53 13.52 19.35
CA PHE A 102 4.84 13.30 18.06
C PHE A 102 3.79 12.20 18.15
N GLU A 103 3.73 11.47 19.27
CA GLU A 103 2.68 10.50 19.55
C GLU A 103 1.48 11.22 20.19
N GLY A 104 0.44 11.47 19.39
CA GLY A 104 -0.83 12.00 19.85
C GLY A 104 -1.94 10.96 19.88
N THR A 105 -2.84 11.11 20.85
CA THR A 105 -4.20 10.52 20.82
C THR A 105 -5.22 11.63 20.59
N GLY A 106 -6.36 11.27 19.98
CA GLY A 106 -7.46 12.21 19.72
C GLY A 106 -7.33 12.97 18.41
N LEU A 107 -7.84 14.20 18.37
CA LEU A 107 -7.85 15.05 17.18
C LEU A 107 -6.54 15.83 17.04
N ALA A 108 -6.16 16.13 15.80
CA ALA A 108 -5.01 16.97 15.47
C ALA A 108 -5.10 18.33 16.17
N LYS A 109 -3.97 18.81 16.70
CA LYS A 109 -3.87 20.14 17.33
C LYS A 109 -3.70 21.27 16.33
N ILE A 110 -3.35 20.93 15.08
CA ILE A 110 -3.27 21.88 13.96
C ILE A 110 -4.14 21.40 12.80
N THR A 111 -4.58 22.35 12.00
CA THR A 111 -5.30 22.10 10.74
C THR A 111 -4.33 21.72 9.62
N LYS A 112 -4.84 21.03 8.59
CA LYS A 112 -4.08 20.72 7.38
C LYS A 112 -3.53 21.99 6.71
N THR A 113 -4.30 23.06 6.65
CA THR A 113 -3.86 24.37 6.10
C THR A 113 -2.71 24.99 6.91
N GLN A 114 -2.72 24.89 8.24
CA GLN A 114 -1.59 25.33 9.06
C GLN A 114 -0.35 24.48 8.80
N ALA A 115 -0.53 23.16 8.72
CA ALA A 115 0.55 22.23 8.42
C ALA A 115 1.15 22.46 7.02
N GLU A 116 0.33 22.76 6.02
CA GLU A 116 0.75 23.11 4.66
C GLU A 116 1.64 24.36 4.67
N LYS A 117 1.23 25.40 5.42
CA LYS A 117 2.05 26.59 5.60
C LYS A 117 3.42 26.25 6.21
N TYR A 118 3.45 25.41 7.25
CA TYR A 118 4.71 24.99 7.86
C TYR A 118 5.57 24.19 6.87
N ALA A 119 4.97 23.28 6.10
CA ALA A 119 5.65 22.52 5.06
C ALA A 119 6.28 23.43 4.01
N SER A 120 5.55 24.44 3.51
CA SER A 120 6.09 25.43 2.57
C SER A 120 7.27 26.24 3.16
N GLU A 121 7.21 26.60 4.44
CA GLU A 121 8.33 27.27 5.12
C GLU A 121 9.58 26.37 5.21
N TYR A 122 9.41 25.06 5.46
CA TYR A 122 10.51 24.09 5.44
C TYR A 122 11.05 23.86 4.03
N LEU A 123 10.17 23.76 3.01
CA LEU A 123 10.55 23.53 1.62
C LEU A 123 11.63 24.51 1.16
N THR A 124 11.41 25.81 1.41
CA THR A 124 12.35 26.88 1.03
C THR A 124 13.72 26.79 1.69
N LYS A 125 13.83 26.10 2.83
CA LYS A 125 15.07 25.93 3.58
C LYS A 125 15.80 24.63 3.25
N LEU A 126 15.05 23.60 2.83
CA LEU A 126 15.55 22.25 2.60
C LEU A 126 15.88 21.96 1.13
N THR A 127 15.25 22.69 0.20
CA THR A 127 15.43 22.44 -1.24
C THR A 127 16.46 23.37 -1.87
N TYR A 128 17.16 22.85 -2.87
CA TYR A 128 18.06 23.62 -3.74
C TYR A 128 17.68 23.36 -5.20
N THR A 129 17.07 24.34 -5.84
CA THR A 129 16.58 24.26 -7.22
C THR A 129 16.88 25.54 -8.00
N PRO A 130 18.12 25.73 -8.48
CA PRO A 130 18.48 26.95 -9.20
C PRO A 130 17.71 27.14 -10.52
N GLN A 131 17.20 26.05 -11.12
CA GLN A 131 16.58 26.06 -12.45
C GLN A 131 15.05 25.96 -12.44
N GLY A 132 14.42 25.83 -11.27
CA GLY A 132 12.99 25.58 -11.18
C GLY A 132 12.39 25.85 -9.81
N THR A 133 11.10 25.56 -9.69
CA THR A 133 10.33 25.81 -8.46
C THR A 133 9.47 24.61 -8.11
N PHE A 134 9.45 24.24 -6.84
CA PHE A 134 8.51 23.24 -6.34
C PHE A 134 7.09 23.82 -6.20
N LYS A 135 6.09 23.01 -6.56
CA LYS A 135 4.67 23.31 -6.36
C LYS A 135 4.02 22.14 -5.63
N LEU A 136 3.05 22.44 -4.78
CA LEU A 136 2.27 21.41 -4.08
C LEU A 136 1.45 20.63 -5.11
N ASP A 137 1.47 19.31 -5.01
CA ASP A 137 0.62 18.46 -5.84
C ASP A 137 -0.80 18.44 -5.28
N ASP A 138 -1.81 18.37 -6.17
CA ASP A 138 -3.21 18.22 -5.78
C ASP A 138 -3.53 16.87 -5.12
N SER A 139 -2.53 15.98 -5.01
CA SER A 139 -2.72 14.64 -4.48
C SER A 139 -3.01 14.69 -2.98
N VAL A 140 -4.20 14.20 -2.61
CA VAL A 140 -4.58 14.03 -1.21
C VAL A 140 -3.77 12.86 -0.67
N GLY A 141 -2.62 13.15 -0.06
CA GLY A 141 -1.90 12.16 0.72
C GLY A 141 -2.85 11.49 1.72
N SER A 142 -2.64 10.20 1.94
CA SER A 142 -3.30 9.46 3.02
C SER A 142 -2.97 10.18 4.34
N ASP A 143 -3.91 10.96 4.87
CA ASP A 143 -3.78 11.67 6.16
C ASP A 143 -3.91 10.68 7.34
N TYR A 144 -3.49 9.43 7.16
CA TYR A 144 -3.55 8.40 8.17
C TYR A 144 -2.28 8.43 9.03
N GLY A 145 -2.46 8.34 10.35
CA GLY A 145 -1.38 8.40 11.32
C GLY A 145 -1.16 9.80 11.90
N GLN A 146 0.05 10.04 12.39
CA GLN A 146 0.41 11.17 13.24
C GLN A 146 0.73 12.45 12.44
N ASP A 147 0.83 12.38 11.11
CA ASP A 147 1.32 13.45 10.24
C ASP A 147 0.36 13.80 9.12
N TYR A 148 0.31 15.08 8.73
CA TYR A 148 -0.18 15.50 7.42
C TYR A 148 0.96 15.40 6.42
N TYR A 149 0.74 14.73 5.29
CA TYR A 149 1.74 14.58 4.24
C TYR A 149 1.47 15.52 3.07
N PHE A 150 2.54 16.16 2.59
CA PHE A 150 2.52 17.05 1.44
C PHE A 150 3.58 16.60 0.44
N THR A 151 3.20 16.43 -0.81
CA THR A 151 4.10 16.13 -1.92
C THR A 151 4.23 17.35 -2.80
N TYR A 152 5.46 17.72 -3.13
CA TYR A 152 5.76 18.84 -4.01
C TYR A 152 6.56 18.33 -5.20
N THR A 153 6.12 18.67 -6.41
CA THR A 153 6.83 18.36 -7.65
C THR A 153 7.57 19.59 -8.17
N MET A 154 8.80 19.39 -8.65
CA MET A 154 9.59 20.46 -9.26
C MET A 154 9.03 20.79 -10.64
N TYR A 155 8.96 22.09 -10.97
CA TYR A 155 8.60 22.57 -12.29
C TYR A 155 9.76 23.38 -12.89
N VAL A 156 10.09 23.09 -14.15
CA VAL A 156 11.03 23.85 -14.97
C VAL A 156 10.27 24.35 -16.20
N ASN A 157 10.35 25.65 -16.50
CA ASN A 157 9.63 26.26 -17.64
C ASN A 157 8.11 26.02 -17.68
N GLY A 158 7.50 25.74 -16.52
CA GLY A 158 6.09 25.40 -16.37
C GLY A 158 5.74 23.92 -16.57
N ILE A 159 6.74 23.06 -16.78
CA ILE A 159 6.60 21.61 -17.03
C ILE A 159 7.07 20.85 -15.78
N PRO A 160 6.30 19.86 -15.27
CA PRO A 160 6.69 19.08 -14.10
C PRO A 160 7.86 18.13 -14.40
N CYS A 161 8.66 17.83 -13.38
CA CYS A 161 9.75 16.86 -13.43
C CYS A 161 9.40 15.63 -12.57
N ASP A 162 9.12 14.49 -13.19
CA ASP A 162 8.70 13.25 -12.50
C ASP A 162 9.78 12.69 -11.56
N PHE A 163 11.04 12.94 -11.92
CA PHE A 163 12.21 12.49 -11.16
C PHE A 163 12.60 13.43 -10.00
N ALA A 164 11.87 14.53 -9.78
CA ALA A 164 12.22 15.53 -8.78
C ALA A 164 11.00 15.91 -7.93
N ASN A 165 10.79 15.16 -6.85
CA ASN A 165 9.74 15.44 -5.87
C ASN A 165 10.24 15.46 -4.43
N VAL A 166 9.51 16.18 -3.59
CA VAL A 166 9.74 16.29 -2.15
C VAL A 166 8.49 15.84 -1.44
N ARG A 167 8.62 14.89 -0.52
CA ARG A 167 7.53 14.49 0.38
C ARG A 167 7.87 14.90 1.80
N MET A 168 6.96 15.62 2.45
CA MET A 168 7.10 16.08 3.83
C MET A 168 5.94 15.64 4.70
N GLY A 169 6.25 15.13 5.89
CA GLY A 169 5.30 14.91 6.97
C GLY A 169 5.41 16.03 8.01
N ILE A 170 4.28 16.67 8.31
CA ILE A 170 4.15 17.62 9.42
C ILE A 170 3.30 16.97 10.50
N ASN A 171 3.87 16.82 11.70
CA ASN A 171 3.17 16.20 12.80
C ASN A 171 1.95 17.01 13.22
N LYS A 172 0.80 16.34 13.28
CA LYS A 172 -0.52 16.95 13.55
C LYS A 172 -0.68 17.50 14.96
N TYR A 173 0.12 17.00 15.90
CA TYR A 173 0.00 17.34 17.31
C TYR A 173 1.07 18.36 17.73
N ALA A 174 2.27 18.27 17.16
CA ALA A 174 3.38 19.17 17.47
C ALA A 174 3.53 20.33 16.48
N GLY A 175 3.01 20.20 15.25
CA GLY A 175 3.24 21.18 14.18
C GLY A 175 4.69 21.32 13.75
N LYS A 176 5.44 20.23 13.84
CA LYS A 176 6.86 20.16 13.48
C LYS A 176 7.08 19.17 12.34
N LEU A 177 8.15 19.39 11.57
CA LEU A 177 8.61 18.43 10.56
C LEU A 177 8.95 17.10 11.24
N SER A 178 8.29 16.02 10.82
CA SER A 178 8.53 14.66 11.30
C SER A 178 9.30 13.83 10.28
N SER A 179 9.06 14.08 9.00
CA SER A 179 9.70 13.35 7.92
C SER A 179 9.86 14.25 6.71
N TYR A 180 10.95 14.02 5.98
CA TYR A 180 11.24 14.67 4.73
C TYR A 180 12.00 13.68 3.85
N SER A 181 11.60 13.59 2.59
CA SER A 181 12.29 12.82 1.57
C SER A 181 12.35 13.68 0.32
N TYR A 182 13.57 13.85 -0.19
CA TYR A 182 13.84 14.48 -1.47
C TYR A 182 14.23 13.39 -2.45
N ARG A 183 13.28 13.00 -3.30
CA ARG A 183 13.51 12.01 -4.36
C ARG A 183 13.94 12.75 -5.61
N SER A 184 15.23 13.09 -5.67
CA SER A 184 15.91 13.61 -6.85
C SER A 184 17.42 13.49 -6.69
N ASP A 185 18.13 13.43 -7.82
CA ASP A 185 19.55 13.73 -7.84
C ASP A 185 19.75 15.25 -7.93
N VAL A 186 20.72 15.78 -7.17
CA VAL A 186 21.08 17.21 -7.17
C VAL A 186 21.62 17.63 -8.55
N LYS A 187 22.25 16.71 -9.29
CA LYS A 187 22.75 17.02 -10.64
C LYS A 187 21.60 17.30 -11.61
N ASP A 188 20.47 16.61 -11.44
CA ASP A 188 19.32 16.72 -12.32
C ASP A 188 18.55 18.01 -12.02
N THR A 189 18.34 18.36 -10.74
CA THR A 189 17.68 19.62 -10.36
C THR A 189 18.53 20.86 -10.64
N ALA A 190 19.85 20.69 -10.78
CA ALA A 190 20.79 21.74 -11.15
C ALA A 190 21.30 21.62 -12.60
N ALA A 191 20.66 20.79 -13.43
CA ALA A 191 21.08 20.57 -14.81
C ALA A 191 21.17 21.90 -15.58
N ALA A 192 22.26 22.09 -16.33
CA ALA A 192 22.51 23.35 -17.03
C ALA A 192 21.46 23.63 -18.12
N GLU A 193 20.93 22.58 -18.75
CA GLU A 193 19.95 22.67 -19.82
C GLU A 193 18.87 21.58 -19.68
N TYR A 194 17.63 21.97 -19.91
CA TYR A 194 16.48 21.07 -20.04
C TYR A 194 16.01 21.08 -21.51
N PRO A 195 15.53 19.95 -22.07
CA PRO A 195 15.02 19.93 -23.44
C PRO A 195 13.93 21.00 -23.65
N SER A 196 14.03 21.75 -24.76
CA SER A 196 13.11 22.84 -25.06
C SER A 196 11.72 22.31 -25.42
N LYS A 197 10.69 23.09 -25.04
CA LYS A 197 9.31 22.90 -25.50
C LYS A 197 9.04 23.52 -26.88
N ASP A 198 10.06 24.09 -27.52
CA ASP A 198 9.94 24.65 -28.87
C ASP A 198 9.92 23.52 -29.90
N LYS A 199 8.98 23.58 -30.86
CA LYS A 199 8.84 22.59 -31.95
C LYS A 199 8.54 21.16 -31.47
N VAL A 200 7.86 21.02 -30.32
CA VAL A 200 7.26 19.74 -29.92
C VAL A 200 5.99 19.47 -30.71
N LEU A 201 5.58 18.21 -30.74
CA LEU A 201 4.27 17.78 -31.23
C LEU A 201 3.15 18.51 -30.49
N THR A 202 1.97 18.57 -31.10
CA THR A 202 0.75 18.95 -30.40
C THR A 202 0.26 17.80 -29.51
N LYS A 203 -0.54 18.12 -28.49
CA LYS A 203 -1.17 17.11 -27.63
C LYS A 203 -2.01 16.12 -28.46
N GLU A 204 -2.71 16.60 -29.49
CA GLU A 204 -3.54 15.80 -30.39
C GLU A 204 -2.72 14.86 -31.30
N GLU A 205 -1.50 15.25 -31.69
CA GLU A 205 -0.58 14.38 -32.42
C GLU A 205 -0.02 13.29 -31.50
N ALA A 206 0.36 13.65 -30.28
CA ALA A 206 0.82 12.70 -29.26
C ALA A 206 -0.29 11.71 -28.88
N GLU A 207 -1.54 12.15 -28.73
CA GLU A 207 -2.69 11.28 -28.47
C GLU A 207 -2.86 10.21 -29.56
N LYS A 208 -2.72 10.57 -30.84
CA LYS A 208 -2.84 9.60 -31.94
C LYS A 208 -1.77 8.52 -31.86
N ILE A 209 -0.53 8.91 -31.56
CA ILE A 209 0.60 7.98 -31.38
C ILE A 209 0.37 7.14 -30.12
N TYR A 210 -0.09 7.74 -29.03
CA TYR A 210 -0.40 7.03 -27.79
C TYR A 210 -1.44 5.95 -28.08
N LEU A 211 -2.56 6.29 -28.73
CA LEU A 211 -3.61 5.34 -29.04
C LEU A 211 -3.15 4.23 -30.00
N SER A 212 -2.16 4.47 -30.88
CA SER A 212 -1.66 3.44 -31.80
C SER A 212 -0.58 2.54 -31.20
N GLU A 213 0.37 3.11 -30.46
CA GLU A 213 1.61 2.43 -30.05
C GLU A 213 1.68 2.03 -28.56
N LEU A 214 0.94 2.73 -27.68
CA LEU A 214 1.00 2.52 -26.22
C LEU A 214 -0.38 2.11 -25.70
N GLY A 215 -1.30 3.08 -25.72
CA GLY A 215 -2.75 2.93 -25.68
C GLY A 215 -3.33 2.37 -24.38
N PRO A 216 -4.54 2.80 -23.97
CA PRO A 216 -5.23 2.02 -22.97
C PRO A 216 -5.65 0.68 -23.61
N GLU A 217 -5.21 -0.42 -23.03
CA GLU A 217 -5.52 -1.76 -23.51
C GLU A 217 -6.75 -2.32 -22.79
N LEU A 218 -7.71 -2.84 -23.55
CA LEU A 218 -8.82 -3.60 -22.98
C LEU A 218 -8.28 -4.92 -22.45
N LYS A 219 -8.51 -5.19 -21.17
CA LYS A 219 -8.02 -6.36 -20.44
C LYS A 219 -9.15 -6.93 -19.58
N TYR A 220 -9.09 -8.22 -19.29
CA TYR A 220 -9.77 -8.77 -18.13
C TYR A 220 -8.86 -8.63 -16.91
N LEU A 221 -9.46 -8.15 -15.82
CA LEU A 221 -8.87 -8.08 -14.49
C LEU A 221 -9.76 -8.87 -13.53
N SER A 222 -9.21 -9.20 -12.37
CA SER A 222 -9.91 -9.99 -11.38
C SER A 222 -9.64 -9.55 -9.95
N TYR A 223 -10.59 -9.88 -9.09
CA TYR A 223 -10.49 -9.69 -7.66
C TYR A 223 -11.03 -10.92 -6.96
N TYR A 224 -10.26 -11.44 -6.00
CA TYR A 224 -10.67 -12.56 -5.16
C TYR A 224 -11.05 -12.06 -3.76
N ASP A 225 -12.33 -12.21 -3.42
CA ASP A 225 -12.82 -11.95 -2.07
C ASP A 225 -12.53 -13.20 -1.21
N TYR A 226 -11.53 -13.10 -0.34
CA TYR A 226 -11.10 -14.20 0.53
C TYR A 226 -12.14 -14.55 1.60
N SER A 227 -12.96 -13.58 2.04
CA SER A 227 -13.98 -13.82 3.07
C SER A 227 -15.17 -14.58 2.49
N LYS A 228 -15.52 -14.28 1.23
CA LYS A 228 -16.60 -14.95 0.48
C LYS A 228 -16.12 -16.12 -0.37
N LYS A 229 -14.81 -16.34 -0.47
CA LYS A 229 -14.17 -17.32 -1.38
C LYS A 229 -14.71 -17.20 -2.82
N SER A 230 -14.80 -15.96 -3.32
CA SER A 230 -15.43 -15.68 -4.62
C SER A 230 -14.53 -14.88 -5.55
N LEU A 231 -14.38 -15.35 -6.78
CA LEU A 231 -13.64 -14.68 -7.85
C LEU A 231 -14.58 -13.80 -8.69
N LYS A 232 -14.27 -12.51 -8.78
CA LYS A 232 -14.89 -11.57 -9.71
C LYS A 232 -13.91 -11.31 -10.86
N VAL A 233 -14.38 -11.43 -12.09
CA VAL A 233 -13.64 -11.00 -13.29
C VAL A 233 -14.41 -9.85 -13.94
N PHE A 234 -13.70 -8.81 -14.36
CA PHE A 234 -14.29 -7.62 -14.97
C PHE A 234 -13.43 -7.14 -16.15
N ALA A 235 -14.06 -6.50 -17.14
CA ALA A 235 -13.38 -5.93 -18.29
C ALA A 235 -13.11 -4.44 -18.06
N ALA A 236 -11.86 -4.03 -18.25
CA ALA A 236 -11.44 -2.66 -18.06
C ALA A 236 -10.31 -2.29 -19.01
N TYR A 237 -10.19 -0.99 -19.26
CA TYR A 237 -9.04 -0.40 -19.92
C TYR A 237 -8.00 0.00 -18.87
N GLY A 238 -6.76 -0.45 -19.04
CA GLY A 238 -5.62 0.00 -18.22
C GLY A 238 -4.69 0.88 -19.06
N THR A 239 -4.25 2.02 -18.54
CA THR A 239 -3.12 2.76 -19.14
C THR A 239 -1.86 1.88 -19.12
N ASP A 240 -1.02 2.00 -20.15
CA ASP A 240 0.03 1.01 -20.52
C ASP A 240 0.92 0.59 -19.32
N GLY A 241 1.15 1.43 -18.31
CA GLY A 241 1.80 1.02 -17.04
C GLY A 241 3.24 0.51 -17.19
N VAL A 242 3.75 0.49 -18.42
CA VAL A 242 5.13 0.21 -18.80
C VAL A 242 5.95 1.50 -18.76
N ASN A 243 7.25 1.36 -18.51
CA ASN A 243 8.23 2.45 -18.54
C ASN A 243 8.53 2.91 -19.98
N ARG A 244 7.52 3.40 -20.71
CA ARG A 244 7.63 3.97 -22.06
C ARG A 244 6.82 5.25 -22.17
N ALA A 245 7.30 6.20 -22.97
CA ALA A 245 6.57 7.43 -23.29
C ALA A 245 6.87 7.89 -24.71
N ILE A 246 6.18 8.93 -25.16
CA ILE A 246 6.37 9.54 -26.48
C ILE A 246 7.32 10.71 -26.34
N ASP A 247 8.47 10.65 -27.01
CA ASP A 247 9.38 11.80 -27.10
C ASP A 247 8.68 12.98 -27.77
N ALA A 248 8.66 14.13 -27.07
CA ALA A 248 7.81 15.26 -27.45
C ALA A 248 8.23 15.92 -28.77
N ALA A 249 9.51 15.84 -29.14
CA ALA A 249 10.03 16.47 -30.37
C ALA A 249 9.91 15.55 -31.60
N THR A 250 10.09 14.24 -31.41
CA THR A 250 10.22 13.27 -32.51
C THR A 250 9.00 12.37 -32.69
N GLY A 251 8.14 12.24 -31.68
CA GLY A 251 7.02 11.30 -31.68
C GLY A 251 7.42 9.84 -31.56
N LYS A 252 8.70 9.54 -31.30
CA LYS A 252 9.17 8.17 -31.13
C LYS A 252 8.85 7.67 -29.73
N ILE A 253 8.58 6.36 -29.62
CA ILE A 253 8.48 5.70 -28.32
C ILE A 253 9.88 5.57 -27.73
N VAL A 254 10.05 6.08 -26.52
CA VAL A 254 11.29 6.00 -25.74
C VAL A 254 11.05 5.17 -24.49
N LYS A 255 12.06 4.39 -24.10
CA LYS A 255 12.08 3.70 -22.80
C LYS A 255 12.49 4.68 -21.71
N LEU A 256 11.83 4.59 -20.57
CA LEU A 256 12.10 5.41 -19.39
C LEU A 256 12.99 4.65 -18.41
N TYR A 257 13.70 5.40 -17.57
CA TYR A 257 14.53 4.88 -16.48
C TYR A 257 13.68 4.12 -15.46
N ASP A 258 14.12 2.92 -15.05
CA ASP A 258 13.45 2.10 -14.04
C ASP A 258 14.30 2.01 -12.78
N ASP A 259 13.85 2.62 -11.68
CA ASP A 259 14.39 2.36 -10.34
C ASP A 259 13.88 0.99 -9.88
N ILE A 260 14.51 -0.10 -10.32
CA ILE A 260 14.21 -1.43 -9.79
C ILE A 260 14.66 -1.45 -8.33
N ILE A 261 13.74 -1.15 -7.41
CA ILE A 261 13.88 -1.48 -5.99
C ILE A 261 13.71 -2.99 -5.90
N ILE A 262 14.82 -3.71 -5.85
CA ILE A 262 14.84 -5.12 -5.50
C ILE A 262 14.42 -5.23 -4.03
N TYR A 263 13.12 -5.43 -3.80
CA TYR A 263 12.62 -5.86 -2.50
C TYR A 263 13.13 -7.27 -2.24
N ARG A 264 14.28 -7.37 -1.55
CA ARG A 264 14.69 -8.60 -0.88
C ARG A 264 13.74 -8.82 0.28
N ASP A 265 12.76 -9.69 0.05
CA ASP A 265 11.85 -10.18 1.07
C ASP A 265 12.65 -10.85 2.20
N MET A 266 12.80 -10.16 3.33
CA MET A 266 13.37 -10.73 4.55
C MET A 266 12.26 -11.52 5.26
N GLY A 267 12.15 -12.79 4.89
CA GLY A 267 11.21 -13.73 5.51
C GLY A 267 11.37 -13.75 7.04
N ALA A 268 10.29 -13.39 7.73
CA ALA A 268 10.18 -13.51 9.18
C ALA A 268 10.25 -15.00 9.58
N LYS A 269 11.26 -15.36 10.38
CA LYS A 269 11.29 -16.66 11.07
C LYS A 269 10.15 -16.68 12.09
N GLN A 270 9.17 -17.55 11.88
CA GLN A 270 8.17 -17.90 12.87
C GLN A 270 8.76 -18.99 13.78
N GLU A 271 8.86 -18.73 15.08
CA GLU A 271 9.20 -19.75 16.08
C GLU A 271 8.03 -20.74 16.23
N GLU A 272 8.33 -22.03 16.11
CA GLU A 272 7.39 -23.12 16.35
C GLU A 272 7.02 -23.21 17.84
N ALA A 273 5.75 -22.95 18.15
CA ALA A 273 5.19 -23.33 19.44
C ALA A 273 4.94 -24.85 19.47
N LYS A 274 5.70 -25.59 20.29
CA LYS A 274 5.42 -27.00 20.60
C LYS A 274 4.13 -27.09 21.42
N SER A 275 3.04 -27.55 20.80
CA SER A 275 1.84 -28.00 21.51
C SER A 275 1.97 -29.47 21.88
N THR A 276 2.04 -29.76 23.18
CA THR A 276 1.74 -31.09 23.73
C THR A 276 0.22 -31.27 23.75
N SER A 277 -0.28 -32.30 23.09
CA SER A 277 -1.65 -32.79 23.31
C SER A 277 -1.61 -34.24 23.82
N ASN A 278 -2.15 -34.42 25.01
CA ASN A 278 -2.68 -35.68 25.49
C ASN A 278 -4.20 -35.47 25.58
N ALA A 279 -4.97 -36.20 24.79
CA ALA A 279 -6.38 -36.44 25.08
C ALA A 279 -6.80 -37.77 24.45
N ALA A 280 -7.11 -38.73 25.31
CA ALA A 280 -7.67 -40.01 24.95
C ALA A 280 -9.17 -39.89 24.64
N GLY A 281 -9.61 -40.58 23.60
CA GLY A 281 -10.90 -41.26 23.49
C GLY A 281 -12.16 -40.46 23.80
N ALA A 282 -12.61 -39.66 22.84
CA ALA A 282 -14.02 -39.33 22.66
C ALA A 282 -14.38 -39.60 21.19
N GLU A 283 -15.59 -40.11 20.96
CA GLU A 283 -16.12 -40.45 19.64
C GLU A 283 -16.14 -39.19 18.75
N ILE A 284 -15.31 -39.18 17.71
CA ILE A 284 -15.09 -38.00 16.85
C ILE A 284 -16.32 -37.82 15.95
N LYS A 285 -17.04 -36.71 16.15
CA LYS A 285 -18.08 -36.26 15.21
C LYS A 285 -17.47 -35.24 14.26
N TYR A 286 -17.43 -35.57 12.98
CA TYR A 286 -17.02 -34.65 11.93
C TYR A 286 -18.15 -33.68 11.58
N THR A 287 -17.81 -32.42 11.31
CA THR A 287 -18.74 -31.47 10.69
C THR A 287 -18.90 -31.79 9.20
N GLU A 288 -19.92 -31.22 8.57
CA GLU A 288 -20.11 -31.37 7.12
C GLU A 288 -18.93 -30.80 6.32
N GLU A 289 -18.31 -29.73 6.80
CA GLU A 289 -17.11 -29.13 6.22
C GLU A 289 -15.90 -30.05 6.35
N GLU A 290 -15.71 -30.67 7.52
CA GLU A 290 -14.63 -31.63 7.73
C GLU A 290 -14.78 -32.87 6.83
N LEU A 291 -16.01 -33.36 6.64
CA LEU A 291 -16.29 -34.45 5.70
C LEU A 291 -16.02 -34.05 4.24
N LYS A 292 -16.39 -32.82 3.84
CA LYS A 292 -16.06 -32.28 2.51
C LYS A 292 -14.55 -32.18 2.27
N GLU A 293 -13.79 -31.75 3.28
CA GLU A 293 -12.32 -31.70 3.16
C GLU A 293 -11.70 -33.11 3.13
N ILE A 294 -12.24 -34.05 3.91
CA ILE A 294 -11.82 -35.46 3.84
C ILE A 294 -12.05 -36.02 2.44
N GLU A 295 -13.22 -35.77 1.83
CA GLU A 295 -13.51 -36.18 0.45
C GLU A 295 -12.58 -35.52 -0.57
N ARG A 296 -12.32 -34.22 -0.41
CA ARG A 296 -11.46 -33.44 -1.31
C ARG A 296 -9.99 -33.86 -1.24
N ALA A 297 -9.54 -34.34 -0.08
CA ALA A 297 -8.20 -34.90 0.10
C ALA A 297 -8.06 -36.34 -0.43
N GLN A 298 -9.14 -36.98 -0.90
CA GLN A 298 -9.06 -38.29 -1.53
C GLN A 298 -8.40 -38.18 -2.92
N ASN A 299 -7.57 -39.17 -3.25
CA ASN A 299 -6.87 -39.27 -4.54
C ASN A 299 -5.83 -38.17 -4.80
N LEU A 300 -5.32 -37.53 -3.76
CA LEU A 300 -4.09 -36.76 -3.87
C LEU A 300 -2.89 -37.72 -4.02
N MET A 301 -1.93 -37.34 -4.84
CA MET A 301 -0.66 -38.04 -4.95
C MET A 301 0.01 -38.13 -3.57
N ASP A 302 0.70 -39.23 -3.33
CA ASP A 302 1.54 -39.32 -2.14
C ASP A 302 2.86 -38.56 -2.31
N LYS A 303 3.60 -38.42 -1.21
CA LYS A 303 4.91 -37.75 -1.17
C LYS A 303 5.92 -38.32 -2.19
N ASN A 304 5.97 -39.64 -2.36
CA ASN A 304 6.95 -40.30 -3.21
C ASN A 304 6.57 -40.13 -4.69
N GLU A 305 5.28 -40.18 -5.00
CA GLU A 305 4.74 -39.87 -6.32
C GLU A 305 5.03 -38.40 -6.70
N ALA A 306 4.87 -37.47 -5.76
CA ALA A 306 5.21 -36.06 -5.95
C ALA A 306 6.72 -35.84 -6.18
N ASP A 307 7.60 -36.47 -5.39
CA ASP A 307 9.07 -36.39 -5.58
C ASP A 307 9.51 -36.95 -6.94
N LYS A 308 8.95 -38.10 -7.34
CA LYS A 308 9.23 -38.71 -8.64
C LYS A 308 8.75 -37.82 -9.79
N THR A 309 7.56 -37.25 -9.65
CA THR A 309 6.98 -36.32 -10.65
C THR A 309 7.85 -35.08 -10.80
N ALA A 310 8.27 -34.46 -9.69
CA ALA A 310 9.14 -33.29 -9.70
C ALA A 310 10.46 -33.56 -10.45
N LYS A 311 11.13 -34.69 -10.14
CA LYS A 311 12.39 -35.11 -10.81
C LYS A 311 12.22 -35.40 -12.30
N ASN A 312 11.08 -35.94 -12.71
CA ASN A 312 10.80 -36.19 -14.13
C ASN A 312 10.55 -34.89 -14.91
N LEU A 313 9.84 -33.93 -14.29
CA LEU A 313 9.55 -32.64 -14.90
C LEU A 313 10.79 -31.76 -14.97
N ILE A 314 11.62 -31.77 -13.92
CA ILE A 314 12.81 -30.93 -13.77
C ILE A 314 14.06 -31.79 -13.69
N SER A 315 14.69 -32.04 -14.84
CA SER A 315 15.86 -32.93 -14.94
C SER A 315 17.08 -32.45 -14.16
N SER A 316 17.23 -31.15 -13.94
CA SER A 316 18.34 -30.56 -13.16
C SER A 316 18.31 -30.93 -11.67
N ILE A 317 17.17 -31.40 -11.15
CA ILE A 317 17.11 -31.96 -9.79
C ILE A 317 18.00 -33.20 -9.70
N GLY A 318 18.01 -34.03 -10.74
CA GLY A 318 18.82 -35.24 -10.80
C GLY A 318 18.63 -36.15 -9.58
N SER A 319 19.73 -36.56 -8.97
CA SER A 319 19.76 -37.43 -7.79
C SER A 319 19.72 -36.69 -6.46
N GLN A 320 19.32 -35.42 -6.43
CA GLN A 320 19.23 -34.65 -5.18
C GLN A 320 18.26 -35.30 -4.19
N THR A 321 18.65 -35.27 -2.91
CA THR A 321 17.81 -35.70 -1.80
C THR A 321 16.78 -34.63 -1.46
N LEU A 322 15.51 -35.03 -1.34
CA LEU A 322 14.43 -34.17 -0.88
C LEU A 322 14.68 -33.77 0.59
N LYS A 323 14.78 -32.46 0.85
CA LYS A 323 15.10 -31.90 2.18
C LYS A 323 13.85 -31.65 3.01
N SER A 324 12.83 -31.07 2.40
CA SER A 324 11.55 -30.86 3.05
C SER A 324 10.42 -30.95 2.03
N VAL A 325 9.24 -31.31 2.54
CA VAL A 325 8.03 -31.44 1.74
C VAL A 325 6.81 -31.04 2.58
N SER A 326 5.86 -30.36 1.98
CA SER A 326 4.59 -30.02 2.61
C SER A 326 3.43 -30.18 1.62
N LEU A 327 2.30 -30.65 2.14
CA LEU A 327 1.01 -30.60 1.46
C LEU A 327 0.19 -29.49 2.11
N ARG A 328 -0.34 -28.58 1.31
CA ARG A 328 -1.21 -27.52 1.81
C ARG A 328 -2.24 -27.12 0.79
N GLU A 329 -3.33 -26.52 1.25
CA GLU A 329 -4.27 -25.82 0.38
C GLU A 329 -3.61 -24.55 -0.17
N ASP A 330 -3.79 -24.29 -1.47
CA ASP A 330 -3.42 -23.02 -2.06
C ASP A 330 -4.37 -21.91 -1.61
N TRP A 331 -3.83 -20.70 -1.44
CA TRP A 331 -4.60 -19.55 -0.96
C TRP A 331 -5.33 -18.84 -2.11
N GLY A 332 -5.07 -19.23 -3.37
CA GLY A 332 -5.67 -18.63 -4.55
C GLY A 332 -7.10 -19.08 -4.84
N PRO A 333 -7.73 -18.53 -5.90
CA PRO A 333 -9.12 -18.81 -6.27
C PRO A 333 -9.46 -20.27 -6.55
N ASN A 334 -8.47 -21.09 -6.91
CA ASN A 334 -8.70 -22.51 -7.14
C ASN A 334 -8.83 -23.30 -5.84
N GLN A 335 -8.15 -22.84 -4.78
CA GLN A 335 -8.01 -23.53 -3.51
C GLN A 335 -7.41 -24.95 -3.64
N ASP A 336 -6.76 -25.33 -4.74
CA ASP A 336 -6.28 -26.69 -4.91
C ASP A 336 -5.23 -27.09 -3.86
N TYR A 337 -5.19 -28.37 -3.49
CA TYR A 337 -4.08 -28.89 -2.68
C TYR A 337 -2.79 -28.90 -3.52
N VAL A 338 -1.69 -28.45 -2.95
CA VAL A 338 -0.39 -28.39 -3.60
C VAL A 338 0.69 -29.08 -2.78
N TRP A 339 1.55 -29.83 -3.46
CA TRP A 339 2.80 -30.33 -2.90
C TRP A 339 3.90 -29.31 -3.11
N GLN A 340 4.59 -28.93 -2.03
CA GLN A 340 5.81 -28.15 -2.10
C GLN A 340 6.99 -29.02 -1.73
N LEU A 341 7.97 -29.09 -2.63
CA LEU A 341 9.15 -29.94 -2.52
C LEU A 341 10.40 -29.07 -2.56
N ASN A 342 11.21 -29.15 -1.52
CA ASN A 342 12.46 -28.41 -1.43
C ASN A 342 13.64 -29.37 -1.41
N TYR A 343 14.57 -29.13 -2.33
CA TYR A 343 15.87 -29.80 -2.43
C TYR A 343 16.97 -28.83 -1.99
N GLU A 344 18.23 -29.17 -2.25
CA GLU A 344 19.36 -28.31 -1.88
C GLU A 344 19.30 -26.95 -2.58
N LYS A 345 19.02 -26.95 -3.89
CA LYS A 345 18.97 -25.74 -4.72
C LYS A 345 17.67 -25.57 -5.50
N HIS A 346 16.74 -26.52 -5.41
CA HIS A 346 15.54 -26.57 -6.25
C HIS A 346 14.29 -26.52 -5.36
N TYR A 347 13.31 -25.73 -5.78
CA TYR A 347 12.05 -25.51 -5.09
C TYR A 347 10.94 -25.74 -6.10
N VAL A 348 10.06 -26.72 -5.85
CA VAL A 348 9.03 -27.15 -6.80
C VAL A 348 7.67 -27.15 -6.12
N THR A 349 6.67 -26.60 -6.79
CA THR A 349 5.26 -26.72 -6.39
C THR A 349 4.49 -27.46 -7.47
N LEU A 350 3.81 -28.54 -7.08
CA LEU A 350 2.95 -29.35 -7.94
C LEU A 350 1.51 -29.28 -7.45
N ASP A 351 0.56 -29.30 -8.39
CA ASP A 351 -0.82 -29.63 -8.07
C ASP A 351 -0.88 -31.05 -7.50
N ALA A 352 -1.45 -31.20 -6.29
CA ALA A 352 -1.35 -32.46 -5.55
C ALA A 352 -2.22 -33.58 -6.14
N LYS A 353 -3.20 -33.25 -6.99
CA LYS A 353 -4.09 -34.24 -7.61
C LYS A 353 -3.59 -34.69 -8.99
N THR A 354 -3.09 -33.75 -9.77
CA THR A 354 -2.75 -33.94 -11.19
C THR A 354 -1.25 -34.07 -11.44
N GLY A 355 -0.41 -33.59 -10.51
CA GLY A 355 1.03 -33.50 -10.70
C GLY A 355 1.48 -32.42 -11.68
N ASN A 356 0.57 -31.55 -12.12
CA ASN A 356 0.90 -30.43 -12.98
C ASN A 356 1.85 -29.47 -12.27
N LEU A 357 2.86 -28.98 -12.99
CA LEU A 357 3.79 -27.99 -12.47
C LEU A 357 3.08 -26.65 -12.27
N ILE A 358 3.12 -26.12 -11.04
CA ILE A 358 2.61 -24.80 -10.68
C ILE A 358 3.78 -23.82 -10.62
N SER A 359 4.85 -24.17 -9.90
CA SER A 359 6.05 -23.35 -9.85
C SER A 359 7.32 -24.18 -9.73
N TYR A 360 8.40 -23.64 -10.23
CA TYR A 360 9.76 -24.18 -10.11
C TYR A 360 10.73 -23.00 -9.99
N TYR A 361 11.68 -23.10 -9.09
CA TYR A 361 12.79 -22.17 -8.97
C TYR A 361 14.06 -22.93 -8.60
N THR A 362 15.20 -22.49 -9.13
CA THR A 362 16.52 -22.98 -8.73
C THR A 362 17.46 -21.84 -8.37
N SER A 363 18.10 -21.94 -7.20
CA SER A 363 19.07 -20.96 -6.73
C SER A 363 20.42 -21.23 -7.41
N GLN A 364 20.89 -20.29 -8.22
CA GLN A 364 22.16 -20.37 -8.92
C GLN A 364 22.90 -19.03 -8.82
N ASP A 365 24.21 -19.08 -8.56
CA ASP A 365 25.08 -17.91 -8.67
C ASP A 365 25.41 -17.68 -10.15
N ASN A 366 25.14 -16.48 -10.66
CA ASN A 366 25.25 -16.22 -12.09
C ASN A 366 26.10 -14.98 -12.39
N ASP A 367 27.42 -15.15 -12.29
CA ASP A 367 28.41 -14.11 -12.63
C ASP A 367 28.95 -14.26 -14.06
N SER A 368 28.35 -15.12 -14.88
CA SER A 368 28.84 -15.42 -16.23
C SER A 368 28.46 -14.32 -17.22
N LYS A 369 29.44 -13.89 -18.02
CA LYS A 369 29.25 -12.97 -19.16
C LYS A 369 28.73 -13.65 -20.43
N ARG A 370 28.49 -14.96 -20.40
CA ARG A 370 28.03 -15.72 -21.57
C ARG A 370 26.54 -15.45 -21.81
N ASP A 371 26.17 -15.32 -23.08
CA ASP A 371 24.80 -15.10 -23.51
C ASP A 371 24.46 -16.03 -24.70
N ILE A 372 23.41 -16.86 -24.56
CA ILE A 372 22.91 -17.74 -25.61
C ILE A 372 22.08 -17.01 -26.68
N GLY A 373 21.64 -15.78 -26.38
CA GLY A 373 20.77 -14.95 -27.21
C GLY A 373 19.28 -15.22 -26.98
N LEU A 374 18.47 -14.15 -27.13
CA LEU A 374 17.01 -14.15 -26.89
C LEU A 374 16.26 -15.24 -27.65
N GLU A 375 16.55 -15.43 -28.94
CA GLU A 375 15.83 -16.39 -29.79
C GLU A 375 16.03 -17.84 -29.30
N LYS A 376 17.26 -18.20 -28.92
CA LYS A 376 17.54 -19.52 -28.35
C LYS A 376 16.89 -19.69 -26.99
N ALA A 377 16.95 -18.65 -26.14
CA ALA A 377 16.31 -18.67 -24.83
C ALA A 377 14.79 -18.82 -24.94
N LYS A 378 14.18 -18.12 -25.91
CA LYS A 378 12.75 -18.22 -26.20
C LYS A 378 12.37 -19.63 -26.64
N ASN A 379 13.14 -20.24 -27.55
CA ASN A 379 12.93 -21.62 -27.97
C ASN A 379 13.04 -22.60 -26.79
N THR A 380 13.99 -22.38 -25.87
CA THR A 380 14.06 -23.18 -24.62
C THR A 380 12.80 -22.99 -23.77
N ALA A 381 12.35 -21.76 -23.57
CA ALA A 381 11.16 -21.47 -22.78
C ALA A 381 9.91 -22.13 -23.37
N GLU A 382 9.68 -21.98 -24.69
CA GLU A 382 8.54 -22.59 -25.38
C GLU A 382 8.60 -24.12 -25.36
N GLY A 383 9.79 -24.71 -25.54
CA GLY A 383 9.98 -26.16 -25.41
C GLY A 383 9.70 -26.68 -24.00
N PHE A 384 9.99 -25.87 -22.97
CA PHE A 384 9.61 -26.20 -21.60
C PHE A 384 8.09 -26.10 -21.38
N LEU A 385 7.44 -25.07 -21.93
CA LEU A 385 5.97 -24.95 -21.90
C LEU A 385 5.28 -26.14 -22.56
N ASP A 386 5.81 -26.64 -23.68
CA ASP A 386 5.32 -27.86 -24.34
C ASP A 386 5.37 -29.09 -23.43
N LYS A 387 6.31 -29.13 -22.49
CA LYS A 387 6.43 -30.22 -21.53
C LYS A 387 5.46 -30.10 -20.36
N VAL A 388 5.26 -28.89 -19.83
CA VAL A 388 4.60 -28.69 -18.52
C VAL A 388 3.21 -28.06 -18.58
N CYS A 389 2.81 -27.51 -19.74
CA CYS A 389 1.54 -26.78 -19.90
C CYS A 389 0.99 -26.84 -21.34
N ALA A 390 1.19 -27.96 -22.03
CA ALA A 390 0.78 -28.13 -23.44
C ALA A 390 -0.70 -27.86 -23.69
N ASP A 391 -1.57 -28.20 -22.73
CA ASP A 391 -3.02 -28.03 -22.81
C ASP A 391 -3.47 -26.56 -22.81
N LYS A 392 -2.60 -25.64 -22.36
CA LYS A 392 -2.89 -24.19 -22.32
C LYS A 392 -2.19 -23.41 -23.43
N LYS A 393 -1.31 -24.02 -24.22
CA LYS A 393 -0.47 -23.32 -25.22
C LYS A 393 -1.28 -22.50 -26.22
N GLN A 394 -2.45 -22.98 -26.65
CA GLN A 394 -3.31 -22.27 -27.60
C GLN A 394 -4.05 -21.07 -26.98
N GLN A 395 -4.07 -20.98 -25.65
CA GLN A 395 -4.77 -19.94 -24.90
C GLN A 395 -3.83 -18.86 -24.39
N ILE A 396 -2.53 -18.88 -24.71
CA ILE A 396 -1.57 -17.93 -24.18
C ILE A 396 -0.83 -17.20 -25.30
N VAL A 397 -0.46 -15.95 -25.04
CA VAL A 397 0.35 -15.11 -25.94
C VAL A 397 1.49 -14.51 -25.12
N TRP A 398 2.70 -14.44 -25.70
CA TRP A 398 3.84 -13.78 -25.07
C TRP A 398 3.61 -12.26 -25.03
N THR A 399 3.65 -11.64 -23.84
CA THR A 399 3.20 -10.25 -23.63
C THR A 399 4.25 -9.30 -23.05
N ASN A 400 5.46 -9.75 -22.71
CA ASN A 400 6.50 -8.85 -22.18
C ASN A 400 7.70 -8.71 -23.14
N GLU A 401 7.99 -7.50 -23.58
CA GLU A 401 9.09 -7.22 -24.50
C GLU A 401 10.42 -6.91 -23.78
N ASN A 402 10.37 -6.54 -22.48
CA ASN A 402 11.52 -6.08 -21.68
C ASN A 402 12.45 -7.19 -21.19
N THR A 403 12.41 -8.37 -21.80
CA THR A 403 13.24 -9.55 -21.51
C THR A 403 14.76 -9.33 -21.52
N ILE A 404 15.23 -8.15 -21.95
CA ILE A 404 16.56 -7.94 -22.54
C ILE A 404 17.49 -7.06 -21.69
N ASP A 405 17.00 -6.29 -20.72
CA ASP A 405 17.74 -5.11 -20.25
C ASP A 405 18.88 -5.36 -19.22
N SER A 406 19.18 -6.61 -18.82
CA SER A 406 20.34 -6.91 -17.94
C SER A 406 21.52 -7.57 -18.67
N LYS A 407 22.76 -7.12 -18.42
CA LYS A 407 23.99 -7.74 -18.97
C LYS A 407 24.30 -9.12 -18.37
N TYR A 408 23.70 -9.45 -17.23
CA TYR A 408 23.86 -10.69 -16.47
C TYR A 408 22.48 -11.20 -16.05
N GLY A 409 22.33 -12.48 -15.70
CA GLY A 409 21.08 -13.03 -15.18
C GLY A 409 20.30 -13.87 -16.19
N ASN A 410 18.99 -13.59 -16.33
CA ASN A 410 18.03 -14.45 -17.05
C ASN A 410 17.29 -13.66 -18.15
N TYR A 411 16.75 -14.39 -19.13
CA TYR A 411 15.68 -13.95 -20.00
C TYR A 411 14.34 -14.39 -19.39
N ASP A 412 13.45 -13.44 -19.07
CA ASP A 412 12.14 -13.68 -18.46
C ASP A 412 10.98 -13.57 -19.47
N PHE A 413 10.33 -14.68 -19.80
CA PHE A 413 9.21 -14.71 -20.75
C PHE A 413 7.88 -14.83 -20.02
N THR A 414 6.96 -13.88 -20.20
CA THR A 414 5.61 -13.88 -19.62
C THR A 414 4.57 -14.10 -20.70
N TYR A 415 3.80 -15.18 -20.57
CA TYR A 415 2.73 -15.58 -21.46
C TYR A 415 1.39 -15.36 -20.77
N THR A 416 0.53 -14.53 -21.33
CA THR A 416 -0.76 -14.15 -20.74
C THR A 416 -1.91 -14.89 -21.41
N ARG A 417 -2.85 -15.39 -20.60
CA ARG A 417 -4.07 -16.04 -21.07
C ARG A 417 -4.91 -15.10 -21.94
N GLN A 418 -5.42 -15.60 -23.05
CA GLN A 418 -6.34 -14.94 -23.96
C GLN A 418 -7.74 -15.54 -23.81
N GLU A 419 -8.73 -14.67 -23.65
CA GLU A 419 -10.14 -15.04 -23.63
C GLU A 419 -10.90 -14.12 -24.58
N ASN A 420 -11.59 -14.69 -25.57
CA ASN A 420 -12.25 -13.92 -26.64
C ASN A 420 -11.33 -12.91 -27.35
N GLY A 421 -10.03 -13.23 -27.45
CA GLY A 421 -9.02 -12.35 -28.05
C GLY A 421 -8.56 -11.20 -27.15
N ILE A 422 -8.91 -11.21 -25.86
CA ILE A 422 -8.51 -10.21 -24.86
C ILE A 422 -7.65 -10.87 -23.77
N SER A 423 -6.58 -10.17 -23.37
CA SER A 423 -5.68 -10.62 -22.30
C SER A 423 -6.37 -10.64 -20.94
N PHE A 424 -6.28 -11.77 -20.24
CA PHE A 424 -6.57 -11.88 -18.81
C PHE A 424 -5.27 -11.83 -18.02
N VAL A 425 -4.86 -10.61 -17.65
CA VAL A 425 -3.49 -10.34 -17.15
C VAL A 425 -3.17 -10.99 -15.79
N ASP A 426 -4.20 -11.27 -14.97
CA ASP A 426 -4.03 -12.00 -13.71
C ASP A 426 -3.88 -13.52 -13.92
N ASN A 427 -3.95 -14.00 -15.16
CA ASN A 427 -3.66 -15.38 -15.55
C ASN A 427 -2.49 -15.39 -16.53
N SER A 428 -1.29 -15.61 -15.99
CA SER A 428 -0.06 -15.61 -16.76
C SER A 428 0.85 -16.78 -16.36
N ILE A 429 1.76 -17.10 -17.27
CA ILE A 429 2.81 -18.09 -17.11
C ILE A 429 4.14 -17.37 -17.35
N SER A 430 5.04 -17.39 -16.37
CA SER A 430 6.38 -16.81 -16.51
C SER A 430 7.43 -17.91 -16.55
N VAL A 431 8.40 -17.78 -17.46
CA VAL A 431 9.52 -18.72 -17.63
C VAL A 431 10.82 -17.93 -17.70
N SER A 432 11.76 -18.21 -16.79
CA SER A 432 13.08 -17.58 -16.78
C SER A 432 14.14 -18.55 -17.29
N VAL A 433 14.92 -18.12 -18.28
CA VAL A 433 16.00 -18.90 -18.89
C VAL A 433 17.33 -18.22 -18.60
N ASN A 434 18.27 -18.94 -18.01
CA ASN A 434 19.59 -18.42 -17.70
C ASN A 434 20.33 -18.01 -18.98
N LYS A 435 20.87 -16.78 -19.03
CA LYS A 435 21.56 -16.26 -20.23
C LYS A 435 22.80 -17.07 -20.61
N ALA A 436 23.53 -17.62 -19.64
CA ALA A 436 24.79 -18.31 -19.87
C ALA A 436 24.64 -19.78 -20.20
N SER A 437 23.84 -20.51 -19.43
CA SER A 437 23.62 -21.95 -19.64
C SER A 437 22.54 -22.25 -20.67
N GLY A 438 21.57 -21.34 -20.82
CA GLY A 438 20.38 -21.57 -21.61
C GLY A 438 19.37 -22.51 -20.96
N GLU A 439 19.53 -22.82 -19.67
CA GLU A 439 18.62 -23.68 -18.91
C GLU A 439 17.47 -22.88 -18.30
N VAL A 440 16.30 -23.51 -18.15
CA VAL A 440 15.19 -22.94 -17.39
C VAL A 440 15.55 -22.94 -15.90
N VAL A 441 15.51 -21.75 -15.29
CA VAL A 441 15.84 -21.54 -13.87
C VAL A 441 14.63 -21.15 -13.02
N SER A 442 13.56 -20.68 -13.65
CA SER A 442 12.30 -20.40 -12.98
C SER A 442 11.12 -20.67 -13.90
N TYR A 443 10.03 -21.11 -13.32
CA TYR A 443 8.72 -21.22 -13.94
C TYR A 443 7.66 -20.89 -12.90
N SER A 444 6.66 -20.10 -13.26
CA SER A 444 5.48 -19.89 -12.43
C SER A 444 4.24 -19.83 -13.31
N LYS A 445 3.15 -20.46 -12.86
CA LYS A 445 1.84 -20.41 -13.52
C LYS A 445 0.79 -19.95 -12.53
N THR A 446 0.13 -18.87 -12.88
CA THR A 446 -1.12 -18.42 -12.25
C THR A 446 -2.25 -18.70 -13.23
N TRP A 447 -3.17 -19.59 -12.86
CA TRP A 447 -4.27 -19.99 -13.72
C TRP A 447 -5.54 -20.21 -12.92
N TYR A 448 -6.60 -19.47 -13.22
CA TYR A 448 -7.90 -19.64 -12.54
C TYR A 448 -8.78 -20.57 -13.35
N ASN A 449 -9.07 -21.74 -12.77
CA ASN A 449 -9.82 -22.80 -13.45
C ASN A 449 -11.28 -22.42 -13.66
N ASN A 450 -11.88 -21.72 -12.71
CA ASN A 450 -13.31 -21.38 -12.67
C ASN A 450 -13.54 -19.87 -12.78
N ALA A 451 -13.11 -19.28 -13.90
CA ALA A 451 -13.34 -17.86 -14.20
C ALA A 451 -14.53 -17.68 -15.14
N THR A 452 -15.41 -16.71 -14.84
CA THR A 452 -16.52 -16.32 -15.72
C THR A 452 -16.24 -14.93 -16.28
N PHE A 453 -16.21 -14.80 -17.61
CA PHE A 453 -15.84 -13.56 -18.28
C PHE A 453 -17.08 -12.79 -18.75
N PRO A 454 -17.15 -11.47 -18.54
CA PRO A 454 -18.25 -10.67 -19.08
C PRO A 454 -18.17 -10.62 -20.62
N LYS A 455 -19.33 -10.56 -21.28
CA LYS A 455 -19.39 -10.29 -22.72
C LYS A 455 -18.96 -8.86 -22.99
N LEU A 456 -18.29 -8.62 -24.11
CA LEU A 456 -17.76 -7.31 -24.49
C LEU A 456 -18.73 -6.47 -25.33
N ASP A 457 -19.97 -6.94 -25.52
CA ASP A 457 -21.02 -6.20 -26.23
C ASP A 457 -21.28 -4.87 -25.51
N GLY A 458 -21.12 -3.75 -26.22
CA GLY A 458 -21.30 -2.41 -25.66
C GLY A 458 -20.09 -1.84 -24.91
N ALA A 459 -18.92 -2.47 -24.99
CA ALA A 459 -17.69 -1.87 -24.52
C ALA A 459 -17.39 -0.55 -25.25
N ILE A 460 -16.90 0.45 -24.52
CA ILE A 460 -16.44 1.73 -25.06
C ILE A 460 -15.17 1.51 -25.90
N ASP A 461 -14.84 2.44 -26.78
CA ASP A 461 -13.56 2.40 -27.50
C ASP A 461 -12.39 2.93 -26.65
N LYS A 462 -11.17 2.58 -27.08
CA LYS A 462 -9.92 3.02 -26.42
C LYS A 462 -9.74 4.55 -26.38
N ALA A 463 -10.29 5.29 -27.35
CA ALA A 463 -10.17 6.75 -27.39
C ALA A 463 -11.08 7.41 -26.33
N LYS A 464 -12.27 6.85 -26.08
CA LYS A 464 -13.13 7.26 -24.96
C LYS A 464 -12.46 6.94 -23.62
N SER A 465 -11.86 5.76 -23.47
CA SER A 465 -11.10 5.44 -22.27
C SER A 465 -9.94 6.40 -22.04
N PHE A 466 -9.18 6.73 -23.09
CA PHE A 466 -8.08 7.69 -23.01
C PHE A 466 -8.55 9.07 -22.55
N ARG A 467 -9.64 9.60 -23.11
CA ARG A 467 -10.20 10.90 -22.69
C ARG A 467 -10.56 10.94 -21.20
N ILE A 468 -11.15 9.86 -20.67
CA ILE A 468 -11.45 9.75 -19.24
C ILE A 468 -10.15 9.74 -18.43
N ALA A 469 -9.14 8.97 -18.86
CA ALA A 469 -7.84 8.96 -18.20
C ALA A 469 -7.13 10.33 -18.27
N ASP A 470 -7.26 11.05 -19.38
CA ASP A 470 -6.70 12.41 -19.56
C ASP A 470 -7.39 13.43 -18.65
N GLU A 471 -8.72 13.37 -18.50
CA GLU A 471 -9.46 14.21 -17.55
C GLU A 471 -8.99 13.99 -16.10
N LEU A 472 -8.62 12.75 -15.75
CA LEU A 472 -8.16 12.38 -14.41
C LEU A 472 -6.67 12.68 -14.19
N GLY A 473 -5.83 12.37 -15.18
CA GLY A 473 -4.37 12.35 -15.07
C GLY A 473 -3.64 13.49 -15.76
N ASN A 474 -4.34 14.29 -16.56
CA ASN A 474 -3.81 15.41 -17.33
C ASN A 474 -2.62 14.98 -18.20
N TYR A 475 -2.92 14.27 -19.29
CA TYR A 475 -1.95 13.82 -20.28
C TYR A 475 -1.35 15.00 -21.03
N ASP A 476 -0.08 15.28 -20.81
CA ASP A 476 0.60 16.47 -21.32
C ASP A 476 2.12 16.33 -21.18
N LEU A 477 2.87 17.38 -21.53
CA LEU A 477 4.32 17.43 -21.40
C LEU A 477 4.79 17.25 -19.95
N ILE A 478 5.79 16.39 -19.78
CA ILE A 478 6.48 16.11 -18.51
C ILE A 478 7.96 15.81 -18.77
N TYR A 479 8.84 16.23 -17.86
CA TYR A 479 10.25 15.82 -17.89
C TYR A 479 10.42 14.49 -17.15
N LYS A 480 10.98 13.49 -17.83
CA LYS A 480 11.32 12.16 -17.29
C LYS A 480 12.77 11.82 -17.61
N LYS A 481 13.30 10.78 -16.96
CA LYS A 481 14.59 10.19 -17.34
C LYS A 481 14.38 9.08 -18.36
N ASP A 482 15.13 9.11 -19.45
CA ASP A 482 15.21 7.99 -20.39
C ASP A 482 15.99 6.81 -19.78
N SER A 483 16.03 5.67 -20.47
CA SER A 483 16.77 4.48 -20.00
C SER A 483 18.28 4.69 -19.78
N GLU A 484 18.87 5.77 -20.30
CA GLU A 484 20.28 6.14 -20.08
C GLU A 484 20.44 7.12 -18.91
N GLY A 485 19.35 7.47 -18.22
CA GLY A 485 19.33 8.43 -17.11
C GLY A 485 19.34 9.89 -17.56
N LYS A 486 19.16 10.20 -18.85
CA LYS A 486 19.14 11.57 -19.36
C LYS A 486 17.75 12.18 -19.25
N ILE A 487 17.70 13.49 -19.00
CA ILE A 487 16.44 14.24 -18.96
C ILE A 487 15.87 14.33 -20.37
N ALA A 488 14.67 13.77 -20.56
CA ALA A 488 13.88 13.81 -21.79
C ALA A 488 12.56 14.54 -21.55
N LEU A 489 12.07 15.25 -22.58
CA LEU A 489 10.74 15.85 -22.59
C LEU A 489 9.79 14.92 -23.33
N VAL A 490 8.77 14.42 -22.62
CA VAL A 490 7.86 13.40 -23.14
C VAL A 490 6.40 13.77 -22.87
N TYR A 491 5.48 13.09 -23.55
CA TYR A 491 4.05 13.10 -23.22
C TYR A 491 3.68 11.93 -22.32
N ASP A 492 3.11 12.24 -21.15
CA ASP A 492 2.60 11.25 -20.17
C ASP A 492 1.54 11.87 -19.23
N PHE A 493 0.94 11.07 -18.36
CA PHE A 493 0.04 11.55 -17.31
C PHE A 493 0.85 12.19 -16.16
N LYS A 494 0.38 13.35 -15.66
CA LYS A 494 1.06 14.15 -14.64
C LYS A 494 0.75 13.76 -13.19
N LYS A 495 -0.32 13.01 -12.94
CA LYS A 495 -0.82 12.69 -11.58
C LYS A 495 -0.58 11.23 -11.19
N ASP A 496 -1.41 10.32 -11.71
CA ASP A 496 -1.22 8.89 -11.57
C ASP A 496 -0.87 8.32 -12.94
N ASN A 497 -0.02 7.29 -12.97
CA ASN A 497 0.37 6.65 -14.23
C ASN A 497 -0.52 5.44 -14.56
N THR A 498 -1.41 5.04 -13.64
CA THR A 498 -2.28 3.86 -13.77
C THR A 498 -3.74 4.18 -13.48
N TYR A 499 -4.55 4.16 -14.54
CA TYR A 499 -6.00 4.29 -14.45
C TYR A 499 -6.66 3.00 -14.93
N ILE A 500 -7.55 2.44 -14.12
CA ILE A 500 -8.43 1.33 -14.50
C ILE A 500 -9.78 1.95 -14.86
N ILE A 501 -10.17 1.91 -16.12
CA ILE A 501 -11.43 2.49 -16.60
C ILE A 501 -12.40 1.37 -16.96
N ASP A 502 -13.60 1.38 -16.37
CA ASP A 502 -14.65 0.41 -16.67
C ASP A 502 -14.96 0.39 -18.17
N ALA A 503 -14.89 -0.81 -18.79
CA ALA A 503 -15.06 -0.96 -20.22
C ALA A 503 -16.46 -0.59 -20.73
N PHE A 504 -17.48 -0.46 -19.87
CA PHE A 504 -18.87 -0.22 -20.29
C PHE A 504 -19.35 1.16 -19.82
N LYS A 505 -19.15 1.47 -18.54
CA LYS A 505 -19.59 2.69 -17.88
C LYS A 505 -18.68 3.88 -18.17
N GLY A 506 -17.40 3.63 -18.46
CA GLY A 506 -16.41 4.70 -18.64
C GLY A 506 -16.18 5.49 -17.35
N ILE A 507 -16.05 4.80 -16.22
CA ILE A 507 -15.74 5.39 -14.92
C ILE A 507 -14.43 4.80 -14.39
N ARG A 508 -13.71 5.55 -13.54
CA ARG A 508 -12.53 5.02 -12.85
C ARG A 508 -12.96 3.93 -11.88
N LEU A 509 -12.31 2.78 -11.98
CA LEU A 509 -12.43 1.66 -11.05
C LEU A 509 -11.22 1.63 -10.11
N ASP A 510 -11.41 1.00 -8.95
CA ASP A 510 -10.31 0.52 -8.12
C ASP A 510 -9.81 -0.85 -8.59
N TYR A 511 -8.80 -1.41 -7.91
CA TYR A 511 -8.22 -2.72 -8.21
C TYR A 511 -9.20 -3.90 -8.01
N THR A 512 -10.40 -3.62 -7.53
CA THR A 512 -11.45 -4.58 -7.18
C THR A 512 -12.55 -4.62 -8.24
N GLY A 513 -12.47 -3.69 -9.19
CA GLY A 513 -13.46 -3.47 -10.23
C GLY A 513 -14.72 -2.78 -9.71
N GLU A 514 -14.64 -2.09 -8.57
CA GLU A 514 -15.70 -1.20 -8.07
C GLU A 514 -15.35 0.25 -8.40
N ALA A 515 -16.35 1.14 -8.36
CA ALA A 515 -16.12 2.56 -8.63
C ALA A 515 -15.10 3.13 -7.64
N TYR A 516 -14.05 3.78 -8.16
CA TYR A 516 -13.01 4.39 -7.35
C TYR A 516 -13.59 5.49 -6.46
N LYS A 517 -13.27 5.45 -5.17
CA LYS A 517 -13.66 6.47 -4.18
C LYS A 517 -12.41 7.21 -3.69
N GLU A 518 -12.44 8.54 -3.71
CA GLU A 518 -11.37 9.34 -3.13
C GLU A 518 -11.36 9.25 -1.60
N ALA A 519 -10.16 9.27 -1.00
CA ALA A 519 -9.95 8.94 0.41
C ALA A 519 -10.59 9.92 1.42
N ASN A 520 -10.97 11.15 1.01
CA ASN A 520 -11.43 12.21 1.93
C ASN A 520 -12.80 12.85 1.59
N GLY A 521 -13.50 12.40 0.55
CA GLY A 521 -14.83 12.90 0.17
C GLY A 521 -14.89 14.40 -0.21
N ALA A 522 -15.89 14.79 -1.00
CA ALA A 522 -16.11 16.19 -1.37
C ALA A 522 -16.53 17.04 -0.15
N GLU A 523 -16.27 18.35 -0.16
CA GLU A 523 -16.76 19.29 0.87
C GLU A 523 -18.27 19.20 1.08
N TYR A 524 -18.73 19.27 2.33
CA TYR A 524 -20.16 19.18 2.62
C TYR A 524 -20.86 20.47 2.20
N THR A 525 -21.89 20.34 1.40
CA THR A 525 -22.63 21.47 0.81
C THR A 525 -23.70 22.07 1.73
N ASP A 526 -24.01 21.41 2.86
CA ASP A 526 -25.20 21.69 3.67
C ASP A 526 -24.95 21.91 5.18
N ILE A 527 -23.69 22.12 5.59
CA ILE A 527 -23.34 22.37 7.00
C ILE A 527 -23.32 23.86 7.37
N SER A 528 -23.31 24.77 6.39
CA SER A 528 -23.20 26.21 6.66
C SER A 528 -24.36 26.76 7.50
N GLY A 529 -24.03 27.48 8.56
CA GLY A 529 -25.00 28.04 9.52
C GLY A 529 -25.54 27.02 10.53
N ASN A 530 -25.05 25.77 10.50
CA ASN A 530 -25.36 24.79 11.54
C ASN A 530 -24.56 25.07 12.81
N TRP A 531 -25.17 24.86 13.97
CA TRP A 531 -24.51 25.07 15.26
C TRP A 531 -23.30 24.15 15.48
N ALA A 532 -23.24 22.99 14.82
CA ALA A 532 -22.14 22.03 14.88
C ALA A 532 -21.15 22.16 13.70
N GLU A 533 -21.29 23.14 12.81
CA GLU A 533 -20.49 23.29 11.59
C GLU A 533 -18.98 23.17 11.85
N LYS A 534 -18.45 23.93 12.82
CA LYS A 534 -17.03 23.90 13.18
C LYS A 534 -16.56 22.51 13.60
N ILE A 535 -17.37 21.81 14.40
CA ILE A 535 -17.06 20.46 14.88
C ILE A 535 -17.06 19.46 13.72
N ILE A 536 -18.05 19.56 12.83
CA ILE A 536 -18.17 18.69 11.65
C ILE A 536 -16.94 18.88 10.74
N THR A 537 -16.54 20.13 10.48
CA THR A 537 -15.34 20.44 9.69
C THR A 537 -14.07 19.92 10.38
N GLU A 538 -13.93 20.09 11.69
CA GLU A 538 -12.76 19.61 12.44
C GLU A 538 -12.66 18.09 12.44
N LEU A 539 -13.77 17.37 12.63
CA LEU A 539 -13.81 15.92 12.49
C LEU A 539 -13.41 15.45 11.10
N LYS A 540 -13.97 16.08 10.07
CA LYS A 540 -13.66 15.73 8.68
C LYS A 540 -12.19 15.94 8.34
N ASN A 541 -11.61 17.05 8.77
CA ASN A 541 -10.17 17.34 8.60
C ASN A 541 -9.26 16.32 9.31
N ASN A 542 -9.82 15.54 10.25
CA ASN A 542 -9.15 14.48 10.97
C ASN A 542 -9.52 13.07 10.45
N GLY A 543 -10.18 12.97 9.29
CA GLY A 543 -10.57 11.70 8.68
C GLY A 543 -11.85 11.09 9.22
N TYR A 544 -12.63 11.83 10.02
CA TYR A 544 -13.93 11.39 10.54
C TYR A 544 -15.06 12.04 9.76
N TYR A 545 -15.78 11.25 8.96
CA TYR A 545 -16.83 11.77 8.07
C TYR A 545 -17.90 10.70 7.76
N LEU A 546 -19.05 11.18 7.29
CA LEU A 546 -20.09 10.38 6.66
C LEU A 546 -19.92 10.47 5.15
N GLU A 547 -20.09 9.36 4.42
CA GLU A 547 -19.92 9.36 2.96
C GLU A 547 -20.95 10.28 2.27
N GLY A 548 -20.51 11.02 1.25
CA GLY A 548 -21.35 11.89 0.43
C GLY A 548 -20.97 13.38 0.49
N ASP A 549 -21.59 14.19 -0.37
CA ASP A 549 -21.44 15.65 -0.47
C ASP A 549 -22.40 16.42 0.45
N LYS A 550 -23.26 15.72 1.18
CA LYS A 550 -24.21 16.25 2.16
C LYS A 550 -24.06 15.54 3.48
N PHE A 551 -23.91 16.31 4.55
CA PHE A 551 -23.85 15.80 5.90
C PHE A 551 -25.25 15.55 6.49
N ALA A 552 -26.27 16.26 6.01
CA ALA A 552 -27.65 16.22 6.50
C ALA A 552 -27.75 16.41 8.04
N PRO A 553 -27.35 17.56 8.62
CA PRO A 553 -27.17 17.74 10.07
C PRO A 553 -28.39 17.39 10.96
N LYS A 554 -29.61 17.46 10.40
CA LYS A 554 -30.88 17.19 11.09
C LYS A 554 -31.40 15.77 10.91
N ALA A 555 -30.78 14.97 10.04
CA ALA A 555 -31.19 13.58 9.82
C ALA A 555 -30.88 12.74 11.07
N ALA A 556 -31.73 11.74 11.33
CA ALA A 556 -31.56 10.80 12.42
C ALA A 556 -30.47 9.76 12.08
N THR A 557 -29.46 9.65 12.94
CA THR A 557 -28.31 8.74 12.75
C THR A 557 -28.75 7.28 12.91
N THR A 558 -28.49 6.46 11.90
CA THR A 558 -28.61 5.00 11.99
C THR A 558 -27.45 4.38 12.75
N GLN A 559 -27.59 3.12 13.16
CA GLN A 559 -26.54 2.38 13.85
C GLN A 559 -25.28 2.24 12.99
N ILE A 560 -25.44 1.92 11.70
CA ILE A 560 -24.29 1.78 10.81
C ILE A 560 -23.58 3.12 10.59
N GLU A 561 -24.32 4.22 10.41
CA GLU A 561 -23.75 5.57 10.29
C GLU A 561 -22.99 5.96 11.56
N PHE A 562 -23.55 5.68 12.74
CA PHE A 562 -22.89 5.98 14.02
C PHE A 562 -21.53 5.28 14.14
N PHE A 563 -21.47 3.98 13.85
CA PHE A 563 -20.21 3.23 13.94
C PHE A 563 -19.23 3.59 12.84
N LYS A 564 -19.68 3.75 11.60
CA LYS A 564 -18.85 4.21 10.48
C LYS A 564 -18.25 5.59 10.74
N TYR A 565 -18.98 6.48 11.41
CA TYR A 565 -18.47 7.78 11.81
C TYR A 565 -17.48 7.65 12.99
N LEU A 566 -17.74 6.80 13.99
CA LEU A 566 -16.82 6.60 15.12
C LEU A 566 -15.51 5.91 14.73
N TYR A 567 -15.56 5.03 13.73
CA TYR A 567 -14.45 4.24 13.20
C TYR A 567 -14.07 4.67 11.78
N SER A 568 -14.23 5.94 11.41
CA SER A 568 -13.96 6.37 10.02
C SER A 568 -12.55 6.07 9.53
N PRO A 569 -11.48 6.14 10.35
CA PRO A 569 -10.16 5.70 9.92
C PRO A 569 -10.13 4.19 9.61
N GLU A 570 -10.73 3.36 10.45
CA GLU A 570 -10.69 1.91 10.28
C GLU A 570 -11.71 1.38 9.27
N GLN A 571 -12.81 2.11 9.01
CA GLN A 571 -13.89 1.64 8.15
C GLN A 571 -13.41 1.37 6.72
N SER A 572 -12.40 2.11 6.25
CA SER A 572 -11.86 1.99 4.89
C SER A 572 -11.24 0.61 4.61
N TYR A 573 -10.85 -0.12 5.67
CA TYR A 573 -10.39 -1.50 5.57
C TYR A 573 -11.52 -2.52 5.37
N TYR A 574 -12.77 -2.12 5.57
CA TYR A 574 -13.94 -2.99 5.51
C TYR A 574 -14.84 -2.60 4.35
N ARG A 575 -14.99 -3.52 3.39
CA ARG A 575 -15.71 -3.26 2.15
C ARG A 575 -17.21 -3.46 2.26
N ASP A 576 -17.63 -4.32 3.17
CA ASP A 576 -19.04 -4.55 3.49
C ASP A 576 -19.30 -4.37 4.98
N ASN A 577 -20.59 -4.18 5.29
CA ASN A 577 -21.02 -3.95 6.66
C ASN A 577 -20.81 -5.20 7.53
N ASP A 578 -20.84 -6.41 6.97
CA ASP A 578 -20.75 -7.65 7.76
C ASP A 578 -19.35 -7.81 8.35
N ASP A 579 -18.31 -7.62 7.55
CA ASP A 579 -16.92 -7.65 8.03
C ASP A 579 -16.63 -6.49 8.99
N PHE A 580 -17.22 -5.31 8.75
CA PHE A 580 -17.16 -4.20 9.70
C PHE A 580 -17.82 -4.56 11.05
N TYR A 581 -18.99 -5.20 11.05
CA TYR A 581 -19.65 -5.65 12.29
C TYR A 581 -18.88 -6.76 12.99
N LYS A 582 -18.20 -7.67 12.27
CA LYS A 582 -17.30 -8.67 12.88
C LYS A 582 -16.17 -7.99 13.65
N MET A 583 -15.60 -6.90 13.14
CA MET A 583 -14.62 -6.10 13.88
C MET A 583 -15.23 -5.47 15.13
N LEU A 584 -16.43 -4.89 15.05
CA LEU A 584 -17.10 -4.29 16.21
C LEU A 584 -17.41 -5.33 17.31
N LEU A 585 -17.77 -6.56 16.92
CA LEU A 585 -17.97 -7.70 17.82
C LEU A 585 -16.65 -8.11 18.49
N ALA A 586 -15.57 -8.26 17.70
CA ALA A 586 -14.25 -8.61 18.22
C ALA A 586 -13.72 -7.58 19.22
N ASN A 587 -14.01 -6.30 18.98
CA ASN A 587 -13.67 -5.19 19.86
C ASN A 587 -14.64 -5.01 21.05
N ASN A 588 -15.66 -5.88 21.19
CA ASN A 588 -16.66 -5.85 22.25
C ASN A 588 -17.45 -4.53 22.33
N VAL A 589 -17.62 -3.82 21.21
CA VAL A 589 -18.40 -2.57 21.15
C VAL A 589 -19.90 -2.84 21.02
N ILE A 590 -20.26 -3.93 20.35
CA ILE A 590 -21.63 -4.40 20.14
C ILE A 590 -21.72 -5.90 20.40
N THR A 591 -22.91 -6.43 20.70
CA THR A 591 -23.19 -7.87 20.74
C THR A 591 -23.98 -8.31 19.51
N LYS A 592 -24.04 -9.62 19.23
CA LYS A 592 -24.74 -10.15 18.05
C LYS A 592 -26.22 -9.78 18.03
N GLU A 593 -26.85 -9.75 19.20
CA GLU A 593 -28.27 -9.44 19.39
C GLU A 593 -28.58 -7.95 19.21
N GLU A 594 -27.58 -7.08 19.35
CA GLU A 594 -27.71 -5.63 19.21
C GLU A 594 -27.53 -5.15 17.77
N ILE A 595 -27.08 -6.00 16.84
CA ILE A 595 -26.85 -5.64 15.44
C ILE A 595 -28.18 -5.32 14.77
N ASN A 596 -28.37 -4.06 14.42
CA ASN A 596 -29.47 -3.57 13.61
C ASN A 596 -29.00 -2.34 12.83
N PRO A 597 -28.43 -2.51 11.63
CA PRO A 597 -27.78 -1.44 10.88
C PRO A 597 -28.67 -0.23 10.64
N ASN A 598 -29.97 -0.45 10.44
CA ASN A 598 -30.94 0.58 10.10
C ASN A 598 -31.63 1.22 11.32
N ALA A 599 -31.42 0.69 12.53
CA ALA A 599 -32.01 1.25 13.75
C ALA A 599 -31.48 2.67 13.99
N LYS A 600 -32.36 3.55 14.45
CA LYS A 600 -32.00 4.92 14.83
C LYS A 600 -31.39 4.93 16.23
N VAL A 601 -30.17 5.44 16.36
CA VAL A 601 -29.41 5.39 17.62
C VAL A 601 -29.97 6.42 18.59
N THR A 602 -30.41 5.95 19.75
CA THR A 602 -30.83 6.80 20.86
C THR A 602 -29.63 7.30 21.67
N ARG A 603 -29.83 8.37 22.45
CA ARG A 603 -28.78 8.94 23.31
C ARG A 603 -28.24 7.93 24.33
N GLN A 604 -29.11 7.07 24.88
CA GLN A 604 -28.70 6.01 25.80
C GLN A 604 -27.91 4.88 25.13
N GLU A 605 -28.26 4.53 23.90
CA GLU A 605 -27.48 3.56 23.11
C GLU A 605 -26.11 4.12 22.73
N ALA A 606 -26.04 5.38 22.30
CA ALA A 606 -24.77 6.04 22.02
C ALA A 606 -23.85 6.06 23.25
N ALA A 607 -24.36 6.42 24.43
CA ALA A 607 -23.60 6.38 25.67
C ALA A 607 -23.07 4.96 25.98
N LYS A 608 -23.89 3.92 25.74
CA LYS A 608 -23.50 2.51 25.89
C LYS A 608 -22.39 2.13 24.91
N PHE A 609 -22.53 2.42 23.62
CA PHE A 609 -21.54 2.09 22.60
C PHE A 609 -20.21 2.81 22.83
N ILE A 610 -20.25 4.09 23.18
CA ILE A 610 -19.04 4.89 23.48
C ILE A 610 -18.33 4.37 24.72
N SER A 611 -19.08 4.03 25.77
CA SER A 611 -18.49 3.46 26.98
C SER A 611 -17.74 2.16 26.67
N ARG A 612 -18.27 1.32 25.77
CA ARG A 612 -17.59 0.10 25.33
C ARG A 612 -16.38 0.41 24.44
N TYR A 613 -16.51 1.35 23.51
CA TYR A 613 -15.40 1.84 22.68
C TYR A 613 -14.21 2.32 23.52
N LEU A 614 -14.47 3.08 24.58
CA LEU A 614 -13.46 3.59 25.51
C LEU A 614 -12.97 2.53 26.52
N GLY A 615 -13.44 1.28 26.44
CA GLY A 615 -13.04 0.20 27.34
C GLY A 615 -13.63 0.25 28.75
N VAL A 616 -14.49 1.23 29.07
CA VAL A 616 -15.16 1.38 30.38
C VAL A 616 -16.51 0.67 30.45
N GLY A 617 -16.96 0.04 29.36
CA GLY A 617 -18.29 -0.54 29.23
C GLY A 617 -18.62 -1.66 30.23
N LYS A 618 -17.61 -2.43 30.67
CA LYS A 618 -17.80 -3.46 31.72
C LYS A 618 -18.14 -2.82 33.06
N LEU A 619 -17.41 -1.77 33.45
CA LEU A 619 -17.66 -1.02 34.68
C LEU A 619 -19.01 -0.31 34.59
N ALA A 620 -19.28 0.37 33.48
CA ALA A 620 -20.51 1.13 33.26
C ALA A 620 -21.78 0.26 33.20
N LYS A 621 -21.65 -1.06 32.99
CA LYS A 621 -22.77 -2.01 33.10
C LYS A 621 -23.29 -2.14 34.53
N GLU A 622 -22.43 -1.98 35.53
CA GLU A 622 -22.75 -2.09 36.95
C GLU A 622 -23.45 -0.83 37.46
N SER A 623 -24.65 -0.55 36.94
CA SER A 623 -25.35 0.72 37.14
C SER A 623 -25.63 1.09 38.61
N SER A 624 -25.64 0.13 39.53
CA SER A 624 -25.90 0.35 40.96
C SER A 624 -24.85 1.21 41.67
N ILE A 625 -23.62 1.28 41.16
CA ILE A 625 -22.54 2.08 41.77
C ILE A 625 -22.54 3.53 41.27
N PHE A 626 -23.35 3.85 40.25
CA PHE A 626 -23.35 5.16 39.59
C PHE A 626 -24.49 6.04 40.09
N LYS A 627 -24.20 7.34 40.21
CA LYS A 627 -25.19 8.37 40.52
C LYS A 627 -25.72 8.99 39.22
N ASN A 628 -27.03 9.24 39.16
CA ASN A 628 -27.60 10.02 38.07
C ASN A 628 -27.15 11.48 38.20
N MET A 629 -26.46 11.97 37.18
CA MET A 629 -25.94 13.34 37.12
C MET A 629 -26.83 14.28 36.30
N TYR A 630 -27.89 13.77 35.68
CA TYR A 630 -28.82 14.52 34.85
C TYR A 630 -30.07 14.91 35.64
N THR A 631 -30.77 15.94 35.16
CA THR A 631 -31.98 16.46 35.82
C THR A 631 -33.22 15.62 35.57
N ASP A 632 -33.24 14.81 34.51
CA ASP A 632 -34.30 13.86 34.18
C ASP A 632 -33.97 12.43 34.64
N LYS A 633 -34.97 11.56 34.58
CA LYS A 633 -34.81 10.14 34.92
C LYS A 633 -34.06 9.42 33.80
N VAL A 634 -32.96 8.78 34.16
CA VAL A 634 -32.25 7.83 33.28
C VAL A 634 -32.74 6.41 33.53
N GLU A 635 -32.87 5.61 32.48
CA GLU A 635 -33.25 4.20 32.60
C GLU A 635 -32.21 3.42 33.42
N PRO A 636 -32.62 2.61 34.42
CA PRO A 636 -31.67 1.94 35.32
C PRO A 636 -30.61 1.08 34.63
N SER A 637 -30.95 0.45 33.51
CA SER A 637 -30.05 -0.37 32.68
C SER A 637 -28.97 0.46 31.96
N TYR A 638 -29.21 1.77 31.78
CA TYR A 638 -28.31 2.69 31.09
C TYR A 638 -27.64 3.71 32.01
N LEU A 639 -27.98 3.72 33.30
CA LEU A 639 -27.51 4.72 34.25
C LEU A 639 -25.97 4.77 34.31
N GLY A 640 -25.29 3.63 34.43
CA GLY A 640 -23.84 3.62 34.49
C GLY A 640 -23.18 4.13 33.21
N TYR A 641 -23.72 3.79 32.03
CA TYR A 641 -23.25 4.31 30.73
C TYR A 641 -23.45 5.81 30.59
N ALA A 642 -24.64 6.31 30.94
CA ALA A 642 -24.96 7.73 30.87
C ALA A 642 -24.10 8.55 31.85
N SER A 643 -23.85 8.02 33.07
CA SER A 643 -23.01 8.67 34.07
C SER A 643 -21.52 8.64 33.68
N ALA A 644 -21.04 7.57 33.05
CA ALA A 644 -19.69 7.53 32.50
C ALA A 644 -19.50 8.57 31.38
N ALA A 645 -20.44 8.63 30.43
CA ALA A 645 -20.42 9.64 29.36
C ALA A 645 -20.50 11.07 29.92
N TYR A 646 -21.25 11.30 31.00
CA TYR A 646 -21.28 12.58 31.70
C TYR A 646 -19.92 12.89 32.35
N ALA A 647 -19.35 11.94 33.10
CA ALA A 647 -18.09 12.14 33.83
C ALA A 647 -16.93 12.47 32.89
N LEU A 648 -16.86 11.79 31.75
CA LEU A 648 -15.87 12.03 30.69
C LEU A 648 -16.17 13.27 29.83
N GLY A 649 -17.25 14.00 30.12
CA GLY A 649 -17.61 15.22 29.39
C GLY A 649 -18.13 15.00 27.97
N ILE A 650 -18.49 13.77 27.62
CA ILE A 650 -18.95 13.40 26.27
C ILE A 650 -20.39 13.83 26.05
N MET A 651 -21.27 13.56 27.04
CA MET A 651 -22.69 13.90 26.99
C MET A 651 -23.09 14.60 28.29
N LYS A 652 -23.11 15.95 28.33
CA LYS A 652 -23.49 16.72 29.53
C LYS A 652 -24.99 16.99 29.67
N GLY A 653 -25.79 16.52 28.71
CA GLY A 653 -27.23 16.80 28.63
C GLY A 653 -27.54 18.02 27.77
N ASP A 654 -28.83 18.31 27.59
CA ASP A 654 -29.29 19.51 26.91
C ASP A 654 -29.06 20.78 27.75
N ALA A 655 -29.46 21.96 27.25
CA ALA A 655 -29.31 23.22 27.96
C ALA A 655 -30.03 23.27 29.34
N LYS A 656 -30.93 22.31 29.63
CA LYS A 656 -31.62 22.15 30.92
C LYS A 656 -31.01 21.02 31.78
N GLY A 657 -29.86 20.48 31.37
CA GLY A 657 -29.17 19.38 32.05
C GLY A 657 -29.86 18.02 31.91
N ARG A 658 -30.78 17.86 30.95
CA ARG A 658 -31.50 16.58 30.74
C ARG A 658 -30.75 15.66 29.79
N PHE A 659 -30.72 14.37 30.09
CA PHE A 659 -30.14 13.34 29.24
C PHE A 659 -31.00 13.05 28.00
N ASN A 660 -32.33 13.02 28.16
CA ASN A 660 -33.29 12.63 27.13
C ASN A 660 -32.97 11.26 26.49
N GLY A 661 -32.74 10.23 27.31
CA GLY A 661 -32.13 8.95 26.91
C GLY A 661 -32.73 8.26 25.68
N THR A 662 -34.06 8.25 25.56
CA THR A 662 -34.77 7.62 24.43
C THR A 662 -34.85 8.48 23.17
N GLY A 663 -34.39 9.73 23.23
CA GLY A 663 -34.32 10.61 22.07
C GLY A 663 -33.29 10.11 21.07
N THR A 664 -33.64 10.12 19.78
CA THR A 664 -32.73 9.77 18.68
C THR A 664 -31.72 10.88 18.45
N LEU A 665 -30.45 10.52 18.23
CA LEU A 665 -29.41 11.45 17.82
C LEU A 665 -29.58 11.89 16.37
N THR A 666 -29.42 13.18 16.11
CA THR A 666 -29.19 13.67 14.74
C THR A 666 -27.71 13.54 14.35
N HIS A 667 -27.40 13.65 13.04
CA HIS A 667 -26.01 13.66 12.56
C HIS A 667 -25.16 14.74 13.25
N ALA A 668 -25.69 15.95 13.43
CA ALA A 668 -25.01 17.02 14.14
C ALA A 668 -24.73 16.68 15.61
N GLU A 669 -25.69 16.09 16.32
CA GLU A 669 -25.48 15.66 17.70
C GLU A 669 -24.49 14.49 17.79
N THR A 670 -24.54 13.55 16.84
CA THR A 670 -23.56 12.47 16.73
C THR A 670 -22.14 13.01 16.51
N ALA A 671 -21.96 14.01 15.64
CA ALA A 671 -20.67 14.67 15.45
C ALA A 671 -20.12 15.22 16.78
N VAL A 672 -20.92 15.95 17.55
CA VAL A 672 -20.48 16.46 18.85
C VAL A 672 -20.11 15.36 19.83
N VAL A 673 -20.89 14.29 19.85
CA VAL A 673 -20.63 13.13 20.70
C VAL A 673 -19.30 12.46 20.32
N ILE A 674 -19.04 12.25 19.02
CA ILE A 674 -17.78 11.66 18.53
C ILE A 674 -16.60 12.60 18.80
N TYR A 675 -16.75 13.89 18.52
CA TYR A 675 -15.75 14.92 18.80
C TYR A 675 -15.30 14.91 20.26
N ASN A 676 -16.27 14.94 21.19
CA ASN A 676 -15.96 14.89 22.60
C ASN A 676 -15.33 13.54 22.99
N THR A 677 -15.77 12.43 22.38
CA THR A 677 -15.19 11.10 22.63
C THR A 677 -13.71 11.07 22.25
N LEU A 678 -13.35 11.59 21.07
CA LEU A 678 -11.98 11.59 20.56
C LEU A 678 -11.05 12.50 21.38
N ASN A 679 -11.56 13.63 21.88
CA ASN A 679 -10.78 14.52 22.75
C ASN A 679 -10.58 13.98 24.19
N ASN A 680 -11.24 12.87 24.54
CA ASN A 680 -11.12 12.22 25.86
C ASN A 680 -10.52 10.80 25.76
N LYS A 681 -9.86 10.47 24.64
CA LYS A 681 -9.32 9.13 24.34
C LYS A 681 -7.93 8.87 24.91
#